data_AF-A0A9E3TEA4-F1
#
_entry.id   AF-A0A9E3TEA4-F1
#
_cell.length_a   1.000
_cell.length_b   1.000
_cell.length_c   1.000
_cell.angle_alpha   90.00
_cell.angle_beta   90.00
_cell.angle_gamma   90.00
#
_symmetry.space_group_name_H-M   'P 1'
#
loop_
_entity.id
_entity.type
_entity.pdbx_description
1 polymer ?
#
loop_
_entity_poly.entity_id
_entity_poly.type
_entity_poly.pdbx_seq_one_letter_code
_entity_poly.pdbx_strand_id
1 'polypeptide(L)'
;MLNLRWAWALPVLVLLFSPAVAAQRADAVLLVNSASANYSDAQHFIRPYLDNFGVPYTVLDVATTPVGPEIGDYALIIIGHKQLDIDSTYLDATEQAYIVTAVGNGTGLVNFDNDLSPNGSAPRYPFVQDIFGFTYVSPPVNHDVTFTSAAGSHYITARHGVAEVISTGAMTLAGVVLPPTASSLADVTAASQPFLAVRAHGSGRAVQWGSYAWMSTSVKGPLGGLDDLVWRSLVWAARKPFVMRGLPHLLTMRVDDVTDPPWWVPIANQFGFKPWLGLFYKEVSDTTAATISTLVNAGQATASVHARDSYSVDHMFYYDHVNQADFPDATVAQYFDDATAWHQAHQIPIAKFVVPQTYEFGTNVFAGLQAWGVEFVGTHMVPGQHWGTPWLQLGPYRLYETGISDGSLPVWYADYLSIPGHPEFANDFFNCITEIRDETGLQWLPSNDVAYSVQRGTYQVERAFDSMALATLFTHDYYIQTTSSNNWQSILSGITSNLATDHPRYVTMDDACQYVRATRTSGISTSSYDPATRNLATTLTGTTDIPTQFYVFVDNASGIAETLIDVPQFSGSVQVAHQLTGSLDHIVVTPASGRVPAGWGTQQFAAQGYDASNNEIPGLAYSWSATDGGTIDASGLFTAGTTPGIFTNAVAASCGGVTGYASPEVYAPVVDHFVLDPISGAVYAGTPFGIRIVAYDQDGRVHAGYTGPAQLTDTTGTVTPAVTGAFTGGVWAGNVAIATSTTGVTVTASDGAASGTSNAFDVLAPQGGTIAIDCWEDDHQDPVLPTTTDAGALDDADGQWTEFKSPDRAYPTVFAGVNEEDHDLPLMRFYADGIQTGPYHIHAKLYTAGEGRDMRYFYGFEAAAPKAYHVDTVGGAGGDEAHAWYDLGTIDVTDGTFDIYVRDADLLPTATNFYPYFGWAAIQLDCVPETWYRDVDHDGYGNSALTQQECGAPVGYVAQGGDCDDSNPAVHPGASDANCNGIDENCSGTADEGFVPVATSCGAGSCARTGMTSCVGGVEHDSCVPGIPSGSDTDGDGIDDGCDNCPTVSNPSQQDSVGNGVGDACRCLTVTCTAPDTCHLPGTCEPTTGLCSTPTLAPDDTACNDGNACTQTDTCQTGVCVGSNPVVCTALDQCHEAGVCDTGTGTCSNPAKPNDSACNDGNACTQTDTCQTGVCVGSNPVVCTALDQCHEAGVCDTGTGICSN
;
A
#
# COMPACT_ATOMS: atom_id res chain seq x y z
N MET A 1 72.22 -9.33 45.80
CA MET A 1 71.50 -9.33 47.09
C MET A 1 71.13 -7.89 47.45
N LEU A 2 69.82 -7.63 47.58
CA LEU A 2 69.07 -6.61 48.38
C LEU A 2 69.35 -5.10 48.17
N ASN A 3 68.39 -4.15 48.23
CA ASN A 3 66.91 -4.04 48.39
C ASN A 3 66.53 -2.53 48.22
N LEU A 4 65.49 -2.04 47.50
CA LEU A 4 63.98 -2.03 47.67
C LEU A 4 63.48 -1.20 48.89
N ARG A 5 62.41 -0.35 48.91
CA ARG A 5 61.34 0.13 47.99
C ARG A 5 60.53 1.29 48.67
N TRP A 6 59.64 1.97 47.91
CA TRP A 6 58.80 3.16 48.23
C TRP A 6 57.41 2.84 48.89
N ALA A 7 56.74 3.82 49.54
CA ALA A 7 55.27 3.99 49.58
C ALA A 7 54.79 5.37 50.15
N TRP A 8 53.64 5.86 49.67
CA TRP A 8 53.06 7.22 49.74
C TRP A 8 52.02 7.44 50.87
N ALA A 9 51.69 8.71 51.11
CA ALA A 9 50.80 9.25 52.15
C ALA A 9 49.30 9.29 51.76
N LEU A 10 48.43 9.21 52.79
CA LEU A 10 46.99 9.47 52.76
C LEU A 10 46.66 10.66 53.67
N PRO A 11 45.67 11.50 53.31
CA PRO A 11 44.72 11.95 54.32
C PRO A 11 43.24 11.85 53.87
N VAL A 12 42.46 11.33 54.81
CA VAL A 12 41.01 11.45 55.08
C VAL A 12 40.19 12.30 54.10
N LEU A 13 39.30 11.64 53.35
CA LEU A 13 38.19 12.25 52.61
C LEU A 13 36.94 12.25 53.50
N VAL A 14 36.44 13.44 53.83
CA VAL A 14 35.10 13.63 54.40
C VAL A 14 34.09 13.33 53.31
N LEU A 15 33.28 12.28 53.50
CA LEU A 15 32.11 12.00 52.66
C LEU A 15 31.08 13.11 52.83
N LEU A 16 31.14 14.13 51.97
CA LEU A 16 30.00 14.98 51.68
C LEU A 16 29.03 14.14 50.87
N PHE A 17 27.91 13.73 51.49
CA PHE A 17 26.74 13.28 50.74
C PHE A 17 26.34 14.43 49.81
N SER A 18 26.45 14.22 48.50
CA SER A 18 25.75 15.06 47.52
C SER A 18 24.26 15.06 47.87
N PRO A 19 23.57 16.21 47.91
CA PRO A 19 22.13 16.21 48.05
C PRO A 19 21.54 15.43 46.87
N ALA A 20 20.54 14.58 47.14
CA ALA A 20 19.73 13.97 46.09
C ALA A 20 19.29 15.08 45.13
N VAL A 21 19.49 14.88 43.82
CA VAL A 21 18.97 15.80 42.80
C VAL A 21 17.45 15.86 43.03
N ALA A 22 16.92 17.04 43.36
CA ALA A 22 15.49 17.20 43.58
C ALA A 22 14.74 16.81 42.30
N ALA A 23 13.58 16.16 42.44
CA ALA A 23 12.72 15.82 41.32
C ALA A 23 12.42 17.08 40.51
N GLN A 24 12.66 17.03 39.20
CA GLN A 24 12.43 18.14 38.28
C GLN A 24 10.97 18.11 37.82
N ARG A 25 10.39 19.27 37.54
CA ARG A 25 9.05 19.35 36.96
C ARG A 25 9.14 19.25 35.43
N ALA A 26 8.18 18.56 34.82
CA ALA A 26 8.10 18.36 33.37
C ALA A 26 7.03 19.25 32.70
N ASP A 27 6.55 20.25 33.42
CA ASP A 27 5.48 21.18 33.03
C ASP A 27 5.91 22.65 33.17
N ALA A 28 5.01 23.57 32.79
CA ALA A 28 5.32 24.98 32.56
C ALA A 28 4.81 25.93 33.66
N VAL A 29 5.35 27.15 33.71
CA VAL A 29 4.82 28.28 34.48
C VAL A 29 4.46 29.41 33.53
N LEU A 30 3.24 29.92 33.62
CA LEU A 30 2.74 31.07 32.88
C LEU A 30 2.82 32.31 33.77
N LEU A 31 3.79 33.18 33.49
CA LEU A 31 3.94 34.47 34.14
C LEU A 31 2.95 35.47 33.54
N VAL A 32 2.17 36.10 34.41
CA VAL A 32 1.20 37.16 34.08
C VAL A 32 1.27 38.27 35.11
N ASN A 33 0.68 39.42 34.80
CA ASN A 33 0.47 40.51 35.74
C ASN A 33 -0.98 40.99 35.64
N SER A 34 -1.80 40.67 36.65
CA SER A 34 -3.22 41.06 36.68
C SER A 34 -3.43 42.58 36.80
N ALA A 35 -2.41 43.34 37.20
CA ALA A 35 -2.45 44.80 37.25
C ALA A 35 -2.07 45.46 35.90
N SER A 36 -1.57 44.69 34.93
CA SER A 36 -1.29 45.18 33.59
C SER A 36 -2.58 45.41 32.81
N ALA A 37 -2.64 46.50 32.04
CA ALA A 37 -3.78 46.79 31.16
C ALA A 37 -3.95 45.74 30.04
N ASN A 38 -2.93 44.93 29.76
CA ASN A 38 -2.95 43.88 28.73
C ASN A 38 -3.08 42.47 29.33
N TYR A 39 -3.45 42.35 30.61
CA TYR A 39 -3.64 41.04 31.25
C TYR A 39 -4.65 40.14 30.50
N SER A 40 -5.70 40.76 29.93
CA SER A 40 -6.70 40.06 29.12
C SER A 40 -6.10 39.34 27.91
N ASP A 41 -4.97 39.82 27.35
CA ASP A 41 -4.33 39.20 26.20
C ASP A 41 -3.85 37.78 26.53
N ALA A 42 -3.37 37.55 27.76
CA ALA A 42 -3.00 36.20 28.19
C ALA A 42 -4.23 35.27 28.26
N GLN A 43 -5.38 35.80 28.68
CA GLN A 43 -6.63 35.05 28.78
C GLN A 43 -7.25 34.78 27.40
N HIS A 44 -7.10 35.71 26.46
CA HIS A 44 -7.75 35.66 25.16
C HIS A 44 -6.91 34.92 24.10
N PHE A 45 -5.58 35.02 24.17
CA PHE A 45 -4.69 34.51 23.11
C PHE A 45 -3.76 33.41 23.58
N ILE A 46 -3.24 33.45 24.81
CA ILE A 46 -2.23 32.47 25.23
C ILE A 46 -2.85 31.24 25.89
N ARG A 47 -3.72 31.43 26.90
CA ARG A 47 -4.37 30.30 27.60
C ARG A 47 -5.17 29.39 26.68
N PRO A 48 -5.99 29.88 25.72
CA PRO A 48 -6.68 29.03 24.77
C PRO A 48 -5.78 28.05 24.01
N TYR A 49 -4.60 28.50 23.60
CA TYR A 49 -3.60 27.63 22.95
C TYR A 49 -3.00 26.62 23.92
N LEU A 50 -2.58 27.05 25.12
CA LEU A 50 -2.06 26.13 26.14
C LEU A 50 -3.09 25.06 26.51
N ASP A 51 -4.36 25.43 26.63
CA ASP A 51 -5.45 24.53 26.97
C ASP A 51 -5.82 23.61 25.79
N ASN A 52 -5.78 24.08 24.55
CA ASN A 52 -5.99 23.22 23.36
C ASN A 52 -4.88 22.16 23.24
N PHE A 53 -3.63 22.59 23.39
CA PHE A 53 -2.46 21.73 23.36
C PHE A 53 -2.34 20.85 24.62
N GLY A 54 -3.14 21.12 25.66
CA GLY A 54 -3.10 20.42 26.93
C GLY A 54 -1.73 20.51 27.61
N VAL A 55 -1.08 21.66 27.50
CA VAL A 55 0.17 21.95 28.21
C VAL A 55 -0.16 22.07 29.69
N PRO A 56 0.45 21.28 30.59
CA PRO A 56 0.30 21.52 32.02
C PRO A 56 1.05 22.81 32.39
N TYR A 57 0.34 23.74 33.03
CA TYR A 57 0.96 24.97 33.51
C TYR A 57 0.41 25.45 34.85
N THR A 58 1.25 26.14 35.61
CA THR A 58 0.86 26.95 36.76
C THR A 58 0.79 28.42 36.37
N VAL A 59 -0.29 29.13 36.71
CA VAL A 59 -0.33 30.59 36.56
C VAL A 59 0.33 31.24 37.76
N LEU A 60 1.38 32.03 37.53
CA LEU A 60 2.01 32.87 38.53
C LEU A 60 1.76 34.33 38.17
N ASP A 61 0.93 34.99 38.98
CA ASP A 61 0.60 36.41 38.83
C ASP A 61 1.56 37.27 39.68
N VAL A 62 2.47 37.98 39.01
CA VAL A 62 3.52 38.77 39.67
C VAL A 62 2.95 39.93 40.50
N ALA A 63 1.71 40.36 40.22
CA ALA A 63 1.05 41.40 41.01
C ALA A 63 0.69 40.94 42.43
N THR A 64 0.55 39.63 42.63
CA THR A 64 0.08 39.04 43.90
C THR A 64 1.10 38.09 44.52
N THR A 65 1.99 37.51 43.71
CA THR A 65 2.98 36.51 44.13
C THR A 65 4.35 36.83 43.52
N PRO A 66 5.37 37.18 44.33
CA PRO A 66 6.73 37.42 43.85
C PRO A 66 7.34 36.21 43.13
N VAL A 67 8.24 36.43 42.18
CA VAL A 67 8.96 35.35 41.49
C VAL A 67 10.11 34.86 42.38
N GLY A 68 10.08 33.59 42.79
CA GLY A 68 11.14 32.95 43.57
C GLY A 68 12.10 32.08 42.73
N PRO A 69 13.17 31.54 43.35
CA PRO A 69 14.13 30.66 42.69
C PRO A 69 13.54 29.32 42.19
N GLU A 70 12.42 28.88 42.76
CA GLU A 70 11.67 27.68 42.35
C GLU A 70 11.15 27.75 40.91
N ILE A 71 11.17 28.93 40.28
CA ILE A 71 10.87 29.05 38.85
C ILE A 71 11.81 28.19 37.97
N GLY A 72 13.01 27.87 38.47
CA GLY A 72 13.94 26.95 37.82
C GLY A 72 13.59 25.46 37.92
N ASP A 73 12.61 25.10 38.76
CA ASP A 73 12.14 23.71 38.87
C ASP A 73 11.25 23.33 37.69
N TYR A 74 10.56 24.31 37.08
CA TYR A 74 9.75 24.14 35.88
C TYR A 74 10.59 23.75 34.66
N ALA A 75 9.98 23.04 33.71
CA ALA A 75 10.62 22.74 32.43
C ALA A 75 10.65 23.99 31.52
N LEU A 76 9.63 24.85 31.66
CA LEU A 76 9.41 25.98 30.76
C LEU A 76 8.79 27.18 31.50
N ILE A 77 9.32 28.37 31.25
CA ILE A 77 8.73 29.66 31.61
C ILE A 77 8.05 30.26 30.38
N ILE A 78 6.80 30.70 30.53
CA ILE A 78 6.02 31.35 29.48
C ILE A 78 5.65 32.76 29.96
N ILE A 79 6.03 33.79 29.21
CA ILE A 79 5.54 35.15 29.46
C ILE A 79 4.25 35.37 28.68
N GLY A 80 3.15 35.59 29.39
CA GLY A 80 1.81 35.45 28.81
C GLY A 80 1.22 36.67 28.09
N HIS A 81 1.79 37.86 28.22
CA HIS A 81 1.27 39.06 27.55
C HIS A 81 2.31 40.17 27.48
N LYS A 82 2.06 41.15 26.61
CA LYS A 82 2.91 42.34 26.53
C LYS A 82 2.81 43.24 27.76
N GLN A 83 3.85 44.02 28.02
CA GLN A 83 3.93 44.92 29.17
C GLN A 83 3.65 44.19 30.49
N LEU A 84 4.35 43.06 30.70
CA LEU A 84 4.32 42.29 31.93
C LEU A 84 4.52 43.15 33.18
N ASP A 85 5.47 44.10 33.22
CA ASP A 85 5.64 45.01 34.37
C ASP A 85 6.26 46.36 33.94
N ILE A 86 5.42 47.24 33.39
CA ILE A 86 5.86 48.49 32.77
C ILE A 86 6.63 49.43 33.71
N ASP A 87 6.23 49.47 34.98
CA ASP A 87 6.78 50.38 35.98
C ASP A 87 7.84 49.72 36.87
N SER A 88 8.23 48.47 36.57
CA SER A 88 9.14 47.67 37.41
C SER A 88 8.66 47.59 38.86
N THR A 89 7.35 47.50 39.07
CA THR A 89 6.72 47.50 40.40
C THR A 89 6.75 46.12 41.05
N TYR A 90 6.74 45.06 40.24
CA TYR A 90 6.52 43.67 40.67
C TYR A 90 7.62 42.71 40.24
N LEU A 91 8.53 43.11 39.35
CA LEU A 91 9.70 42.33 38.93
C LEU A 91 10.97 43.11 39.22
N ASP A 92 11.42 43.02 40.48
CA ASP A 92 12.66 43.66 40.90
C ASP A 92 13.92 42.98 40.31
N ALA A 93 15.09 43.54 40.61
CA ALA A 93 16.36 43.01 40.08
C ALA A 93 16.66 41.56 40.53
N THR A 94 16.17 41.16 41.71
CA THR A 94 16.35 39.80 42.24
C THR A 94 15.45 38.81 41.51
N GLU A 95 14.19 39.16 41.32
CA GLU A 95 13.19 38.35 40.63
C GLU A 95 13.58 38.11 39.17
N GLN A 96 14.03 39.17 38.50
CA GLN A 96 14.59 39.07 37.15
C GLN A 96 15.83 38.19 37.09
N ALA A 97 16.71 38.24 38.11
CA ALA A 97 17.88 37.38 38.20
C ALA A 97 17.51 35.90 38.40
N TYR A 98 16.40 35.58 39.08
CA TYR A 98 15.90 34.20 39.16
C TYR A 98 15.48 33.67 37.80
N ILE A 99 14.82 34.48 36.96
CA ILE A 99 14.46 34.08 35.59
C ILE A 99 15.71 33.80 34.76
N VAL A 100 16.69 34.72 34.76
CA VAL A 100 17.96 34.53 34.04
C VAL A 100 18.69 33.27 34.51
N THR A 101 18.78 33.07 35.83
CA THR A 101 19.47 31.92 36.42
C THR A 101 18.76 30.61 36.07
N ALA A 102 17.43 30.59 36.11
CA ALA A 102 16.63 29.43 35.74
C ALA A 102 16.90 29.04 34.28
N VAL A 103 16.89 30.00 33.36
CA VAL A 103 17.18 29.76 31.93
C VAL A 103 18.62 29.33 31.74
N GLY A 104 19.58 30.01 32.37
CA GLY A 104 20.99 29.64 32.32
C GLY A 104 21.28 28.21 32.81
N ASN A 105 20.48 27.71 33.75
CA ASN A 105 20.57 26.35 34.28
C ASN A 105 19.75 25.30 33.51
N GLY A 106 19.11 25.67 32.39
CA GLY A 106 18.44 24.72 31.50
C GLY A 106 16.93 24.83 31.42
N THR A 107 16.27 25.71 32.20
CA THR A 107 14.83 25.97 32.05
C THR A 107 14.56 26.66 30.71
N GLY A 108 13.51 26.25 30.00
CA GLY A 108 13.12 26.92 28.76
C GLY A 108 12.49 28.30 29.00
N LEU A 109 12.52 29.17 28.00
CA LEU A 109 11.74 30.41 27.98
C LEU A 109 11.01 30.60 26.65
N VAL A 110 9.70 30.81 26.67
CA VAL A 110 8.93 31.36 25.54
C VAL A 110 8.37 32.71 25.96
N ASN A 111 8.77 33.77 25.28
CA ASN A 111 8.32 35.13 25.57
C ASN A 111 7.32 35.62 24.51
N PHE A 112 6.07 35.83 24.90
CA PHE A 112 5.05 36.50 24.07
C PHE A 112 4.99 38.02 24.30
N ASP A 113 5.74 38.59 25.25
CA ASP A 113 5.82 40.06 25.35
C ASP A 113 6.55 40.60 24.12
N ASN A 114 5.83 41.28 23.23
CA ASN A 114 6.37 41.91 22.04
C ASN A 114 6.60 43.43 22.18
N ASP A 115 6.28 44.02 23.34
CA ASP A 115 6.61 45.41 23.67
C ASP A 115 7.93 45.45 24.48
N LEU A 116 9.02 45.15 23.79
CA LEU A 116 10.33 44.97 24.41
C LEU A 116 11.09 46.28 24.68
N SER A 117 10.62 47.41 24.16
CA SER A 117 11.28 48.72 24.32
C SER A 117 10.27 49.86 24.36
N PRO A 118 10.23 50.67 25.44
CA PRO A 118 9.27 51.77 25.56
C PRO A 118 9.48 52.91 24.55
N ASN A 119 10.66 53.01 23.94
CA ASN A 119 11.04 54.10 23.05
C ASN A 119 11.83 53.64 21.82
N GLY A 120 11.87 52.33 21.54
CA GLY A 120 12.61 51.74 20.43
C GLY A 120 14.13 51.87 20.53
N SER A 121 14.69 52.12 21.72
CA SER A 121 16.14 52.31 21.91
C SER A 121 16.75 51.68 23.17
N ALA A 122 15.94 51.41 24.19
CA ALA A 122 16.38 50.78 25.45
C ALA A 122 15.53 49.56 25.80
N PRO A 123 16.11 48.50 26.42
CA PRO A 123 15.33 47.34 26.87
C PRO A 123 14.31 47.74 27.91
N ARG A 124 13.10 47.20 27.81
CA ARG A 124 12.08 47.30 28.86
C ARG A 124 12.48 46.47 30.08
N TYR A 125 12.99 45.27 29.86
CA TYR A 125 13.38 44.36 30.94
C TYR A 125 14.85 43.95 30.84
N PRO A 126 15.63 44.14 31.92
CA PRO A 126 16.99 43.59 32.03
C PRO A 126 17.10 42.10 31.73
N PHE A 127 16.19 41.25 32.22
CA PHE A 127 16.28 39.79 31.97
C PHE A 127 16.17 39.43 30.48
N VAL A 128 15.31 40.11 29.72
CA VAL A 128 15.19 39.92 28.27
C VAL A 128 16.50 40.31 27.59
N GLN A 129 17.10 41.42 28.00
CA GLN A 129 18.38 41.86 27.45
C GLN A 129 19.51 40.86 27.72
N ASP A 130 19.57 40.27 28.92
CA ASP A 130 20.60 39.31 29.29
C ASP A 130 20.46 38.00 28.49
N ILE A 131 19.24 37.49 28.41
CA ILE A 131 18.94 36.24 27.71
C ILE A 131 19.12 36.40 26.20
N PHE A 132 18.49 37.42 25.61
CA PHE A 132 18.39 37.56 24.15
C PHE A 132 19.40 38.50 23.52
N GLY A 133 19.93 39.49 24.25
CA GLY A 133 21.00 40.36 23.76
C GLY A 133 20.60 41.26 22.58
N PHE A 134 19.30 41.55 22.43
CA PHE A 134 18.79 42.35 21.32
C PHE A 134 19.33 43.79 21.35
N THR A 135 19.31 44.41 20.18
CA THR A 135 19.28 45.87 20.05
C THR A 135 17.90 46.30 19.54
N TYR A 136 17.46 47.50 19.85
CA TYR A 136 16.08 47.92 19.62
C TYR A 136 15.97 48.95 18.51
N VAL A 137 14.87 48.85 17.77
CA VAL A 137 14.46 49.80 16.73
C VAL A 137 12.98 50.12 16.89
N SER A 138 12.48 51.11 16.15
CA SER A 138 11.05 51.41 16.14
C SER A 138 10.23 50.19 15.68
N PRO A 139 9.20 49.77 16.43
CA PRO A 139 8.29 48.69 16.04
C PRO A 139 7.65 48.95 14.67
N PRO A 140 7.77 48.06 13.68
CA PRO A 140 7.06 48.22 12.42
C PRO A 140 5.66 47.58 12.43
N VAL A 141 4.86 47.96 11.43
CA VAL A 141 3.56 47.34 11.10
C VAL A 141 3.73 46.62 9.77
N ASN A 142 3.36 45.34 9.69
CA ASN A 142 3.54 44.52 8.48
C ASN A 142 2.48 43.42 8.34
N HIS A 143 2.47 42.74 7.18
CA HIS A 143 1.35 41.90 6.73
C HIS A 143 1.62 40.39 6.56
N ASP A 144 2.83 40.00 6.16
CA ASP A 144 3.10 38.60 5.76
C ASP A 144 4.31 38.02 6.51
N VAL A 145 4.20 36.75 6.91
CA VAL A 145 5.27 35.98 7.54
C VAL A 145 5.97 35.16 6.46
N THR A 146 7.30 35.19 6.42
CA THR A 146 8.13 34.41 5.49
C THR A 146 9.12 33.55 6.25
N PHE A 147 9.17 32.27 5.93
CA PHE A 147 10.08 31.31 6.56
C PHE A 147 11.49 31.41 5.96
N THR A 148 12.49 31.56 6.82
CA THR A 148 13.88 31.83 6.40
C THR A 148 14.57 30.56 5.89
N SER A 149 15.76 30.67 5.29
CA SER A 149 16.56 29.48 4.93
C SER A 149 17.03 28.67 6.13
N ALA A 150 17.07 29.27 7.33
CA ALA A 150 17.33 28.55 8.57
C ALA A 150 16.12 27.69 9.01
N ALA A 151 14.93 27.92 8.45
CA ALA A 151 13.69 27.25 8.82
C ALA A 151 13.62 25.79 8.34
N GLY A 152 14.14 25.47 7.15
CA GLY A 152 14.00 24.16 6.51
C GLY A 152 14.69 22.98 7.21
N SER A 153 15.32 23.19 8.37
CA SER A 153 15.98 22.15 9.17
C SER A 153 15.76 22.30 10.68
N HIS A 154 14.97 23.29 11.12
CA HIS A 154 14.76 23.57 12.53
C HIS A 154 13.47 22.93 13.03
N TYR A 155 13.49 22.33 14.22
CA TYR A 155 12.35 21.62 14.81
C TYR A 155 11.05 22.43 14.83
N ILE A 156 11.14 23.73 15.16
CA ILE A 156 9.97 24.62 15.23
C ILE A 156 9.29 24.82 13.88
N THR A 157 10.04 24.89 12.80
CA THR A 157 9.55 25.21 11.45
C THR A 157 9.61 23.99 10.53
N ALA A 158 9.66 22.78 11.09
CA ALA A 158 9.85 21.55 10.32
C ALA A 158 8.69 21.25 9.35
N ARG A 159 7.52 21.86 9.57
CA ARG A 159 6.33 21.77 8.71
C ARG A 159 6.26 22.86 7.64
N HIS A 160 7.21 23.78 7.62
CA HIS A 160 7.20 24.90 6.70
C HIS A 160 8.30 24.85 5.65
N GLY A 161 7.93 25.14 4.42
CA GLY A 161 8.84 25.22 3.29
C GLY A 161 9.79 26.41 3.40
N VAL A 162 11.02 26.26 2.89
CA VAL A 162 11.94 27.40 2.77
C VAL A 162 11.31 28.45 1.85
N ALA A 163 11.24 29.70 2.32
CA ALA A 163 10.59 30.82 1.64
C ALA A 163 9.06 30.69 1.45
N GLU A 164 8.40 29.78 2.18
CA GLU A 164 6.95 29.80 2.32
C GLU A 164 6.49 31.16 2.90
N VAL A 165 5.34 31.64 2.44
CA VAL A 165 4.75 32.90 2.87
C VAL A 165 3.32 32.69 3.36
N ILE A 166 3.06 33.07 4.61
CA ILE A 166 1.72 33.06 5.20
C ILE A 166 1.24 34.50 5.37
N SER A 167 0.11 34.81 4.73
CA SER A 167 -0.50 36.14 4.87
C SER A 167 -1.31 36.24 6.17
N THR A 168 -1.06 37.30 6.95
CA THR A 168 -1.66 37.52 8.27
C THR A 168 -2.37 38.86 8.41
N GLY A 169 -2.26 39.77 7.44
CA GLY A 169 -2.76 41.13 7.61
C GLY A 169 -1.93 41.96 8.62
N ALA A 170 -2.32 43.22 8.86
CA ALA A 170 -1.50 44.16 9.60
C ALA A 170 -1.36 43.79 11.09
N MET A 171 -0.15 43.48 11.53
CA MET A 171 0.18 43.30 12.94
C MET A 171 1.39 44.14 13.37
N THR A 172 1.40 44.52 14.66
CA THR A 172 2.55 45.20 15.28
C THR A 172 3.55 44.16 15.76
N LEU A 173 4.82 44.34 15.37
CA LEU A 173 5.93 43.44 15.72
C LEU A 173 6.83 44.05 16.82
N ALA A 174 7.60 43.20 17.50
CA ALA A 174 8.73 43.65 18.31
C ALA A 174 9.82 44.25 17.40
N GLY A 175 10.17 45.52 17.64
CA GLY A 175 11.26 46.20 16.93
C GLY A 175 12.62 45.80 17.49
N VAL A 176 13.27 44.79 16.90
CA VAL A 176 14.56 44.25 17.36
C VAL A 176 15.53 43.95 16.21
N VAL A 177 16.82 44.06 16.52
CA VAL A 177 17.92 43.57 15.68
C VAL A 177 18.65 42.49 16.46
N LEU A 178 18.76 41.31 15.85
CA LEU A 178 19.32 40.11 16.45
C LEU A 178 20.84 40.20 16.61
N PRO A 179 21.42 39.78 17.74
CA PRO A 179 22.87 39.59 17.85
C PRO A 179 23.30 38.37 17.01
N PRO A 180 24.61 38.23 16.68
CA PRO A 180 25.12 37.08 15.93
C PRO A 180 24.89 35.70 16.59
N THR A 181 24.55 35.68 17.88
CA THR A 181 24.27 34.47 18.66
C THR A 181 22.79 34.10 18.71
N ALA A 182 21.92 34.84 18.02
CA ALA A 182 20.50 34.55 17.88
C ALA A 182 20.17 34.29 16.41
N SER A 183 19.14 33.48 16.17
CA SER A 183 18.67 33.14 14.82
C SER A 183 17.20 33.53 14.64
N SER A 184 16.84 34.02 13.47
CA SER A 184 15.44 34.19 13.06
C SER A 184 14.99 32.96 12.28
N LEU A 185 13.90 32.34 12.70
CA LEU A 185 13.29 31.19 12.01
C LEU A 185 12.21 31.62 11.02
N ALA A 186 11.52 32.71 11.33
CA ALA A 186 10.56 33.34 10.45
C ALA A 186 10.74 34.85 10.55
N ASP A 187 10.73 35.52 9.41
CA ASP A 187 10.84 36.96 9.29
C ASP A 187 9.55 37.53 8.72
N VAL A 188 9.36 38.84 8.90
CA VAL A 188 8.30 39.56 8.20
C VAL A 188 8.89 40.34 7.01
N THR A 189 8.45 39.98 5.81
CA THR A 189 9.14 40.22 4.51
C THR A 189 9.44 41.69 4.21
N ALA A 190 8.55 42.60 4.61
CA ALA A 190 8.66 44.03 4.30
C ALA A 190 9.54 44.83 5.28
N ALA A 191 9.90 44.27 6.44
CA ALA A 191 10.63 45.00 7.49
C ALA A 191 11.94 44.34 7.96
N SER A 192 12.29 43.15 7.45
CA SER A 192 13.46 42.37 7.92
C SER A 192 13.51 42.29 9.45
N GLN A 193 12.35 42.06 10.08
CA GLN A 193 12.21 41.88 11.52
C GLN A 193 11.84 40.42 11.82
N PRO A 194 12.39 39.84 12.91
CA PRO A 194 12.06 38.48 13.28
C PRO A 194 10.62 38.38 13.77
N PHE A 195 9.85 37.51 13.13
CA PHE A 195 8.57 37.02 13.67
C PHE A 195 8.81 35.98 14.76
N LEU A 196 9.85 35.16 14.60
CA LEU A 196 10.23 34.15 15.58
C LEU A 196 11.75 34.10 15.71
N ALA A 197 12.25 34.52 16.87
CA ALA A 197 13.68 34.52 17.17
C ALA A 197 14.01 33.46 18.23
N VAL A 198 15.10 32.74 18.03
CA VAL A 198 15.58 31.70 18.95
C VAL A 198 17.02 31.96 19.38
N ARG A 199 17.33 31.61 20.63
CA ARG A 199 18.68 31.71 21.19
C ARG A 199 18.92 30.69 22.30
N ALA A 200 20.13 30.16 22.38
CA ALA A 200 20.61 29.42 23.55
C ALA A 200 21.20 30.39 24.59
N HIS A 201 20.91 30.16 25.87
CA HIS A 201 21.47 30.92 26.99
C HIS A 201 21.83 29.99 28.15
N GLY A 202 23.13 29.87 28.44
CA GLY A 202 23.63 28.82 29.33
C GLY A 202 23.27 27.43 28.79
N SER A 203 22.64 26.60 29.61
CA SER A 203 22.10 25.29 29.23
C SER A 203 20.65 25.35 28.71
N GLY A 204 19.99 26.51 28.75
CA GLY A 204 18.59 26.67 28.35
C GLY A 204 18.41 27.14 26.90
N ARG A 205 17.18 26.99 26.42
CA ARG A 205 16.70 27.43 25.10
C ARG A 205 15.61 28.49 25.28
N ALA A 206 15.69 29.57 24.51
CA ALA A 206 14.77 30.69 24.61
C ALA A 206 14.19 31.08 23.23
N VAL A 207 12.89 31.36 23.20
CA VAL A 207 12.13 31.78 22.02
C VAL A 207 11.48 33.13 22.31
N GLN A 208 11.67 34.09 21.41
CA GLN A 208 10.98 35.37 21.41
C GLN A 208 10.00 35.42 20.23
N TRP A 209 8.72 35.62 20.52
CA TRP A 209 7.71 35.92 19.51
C TRP A 209 7.73 37.41 19.16
N GLY A 210 7.72 37.71 17.87
CA GLY A 210 7.62 39.07 17.34
C GLY A 210 6.23 39.66 17.51
N SER A 211 5.18 38.82 17.48
CA SER A 211 3.80 39.22 17.82
C SER A 211 2.93 37.99 18.04
N TYR A 212 1.99 38.08 19.00
CA TYR A 212 0.88 37.13 19.14
C TYR A 212 -0.42 37.65 18.50
N ALA A 213 -0.41 38.86 17.89
CA ALA A 213 -1.62 39.47 17.34
C ALA A 213 -2.27 38.64 16.22
N TRP A 214 -1.48 37.80 15.53
CA TRP A 214 -1.99 36.89 14.51
C TRP A 214 -3.04 35.91 15.06
N MET A 215 -3.01 35.59 16.36
CA MET A 215 -3.99 34.71 17.01
C MET A 215 -5.41 35.30 17.01
N SER A 216 -5.54 36.63 16.86
CA SER A 216 -6.84 37.28 16.66
C SER A 216 -7.40 36.95 15.29
N THR A 217 -8.69 36.62 15.24
CA THR A 217 -9.44 36.35 14.00
C THR A 217 -9.56 37.59 13.12
N SER A 218 -9.36 38.79 13.68
CA SER A 218 -9.27 40.05 12.94
C SER A 218 -7.95 40.23 12.16
N VAL A 219 -6.96 39.38 12.42
CA VAL A 219 -5.64 39.38 11.79
C VAL A 219 -5.52 38.12 10.95
N LYS A 220 -5.39 36.94 11.59
CA LYS A 220 -5.36 35.64 10.91
C LYS A 220 -6.25 34.61 11.61
N GLY A 221 -6.10 34.48 12.91
CA GLY A 221 -6.84 33.55 13.76
C GLY A 221 -6.21 32.15 13.84
N PRO A 222 -6.79 31.30 14.70
CA PRO A 222 -6.38 29.91 14.88
C PRO A 222 -6.67 29.06 13.64
N LEU A 223 -5.91 27.97 13.47
CA LEU A 223 -5.91 27.09 12.30
C LEU A 223 -5.47 27.82 11.01
N GLY A 224 -4.79 28.94 11.18
CA GLY A 224 -4.30 29.83 10.12
C GLY A 224 -2.92 29.46 9.57
N GLY A 225 -2.34 28.35 10.05
CA GLY A 225 -1.05 27.83 9.57
C GLY A 225 0.14 28.33 10.38
N LEU A 226 -0.11 28.84 11.59
CA LEU A 226 0.95 29.30 12.51
C LEU A 226 0.85 28.63 13.89
N ASP A 227 -0.15 27.77 14.07
CA ASP A 227 -0.49 27.12 15.33
C ASP A 227 0.57 26.12 15.78
N ASP A 228 1.20 25.41 14.84
CA ASP A 228 2.27 24.46 15.12
C ASP A 228 3.52 25.15 15.68
N LEU A 229 3.83 26.33 15.15
CA LEU A 229 4.94 27.15 15.63
C LEU A 229 4.79 27.44 17.13
N VAL A 230 3.56 27.57 17.65
CA VAL A 230 3.30 27.80 19.08
C VAL A 230 3.72 26.58 19.89
N TRP A 231 3.09 25.42 19.68
CA TRP A 231 3.40 24.25 20.49
C TRP A 231 4.83 23.77 20.27
N ARG A 232 5.35 23.83 19.04
CA ARG A 232 6.74 23.48 18.75
C ARG A 232 7.73 24.45 19.40
N SER A 233 7.39 25.73 19.55
CA SER A 233 8.19 26.69 20.33
C SER A 233 8.24 26.31 21.81
N LEU A 234 7.09 25.92 22.39
CA LEU A 234 7.03 25.47 23.78
C LEU A 234 7.87 24.21 23.98
N VAL A 235 7.67 23.21 23.11
CA VAL A 235 8.41 21.95 23.15
C VAL A 235 9.90 22.18 22.92
N TRP A 236 10.29 22.96 21.91
CA TRP A 236 11.70 23.21 21.64
C TRP A 236 12.39 23.98 22.76
N ALA A 237 11.74 24.98 23.36
CA ALA A 237 12.33 25.75 24.45
C ALA A 237 12.46 24.92 25.74
N ALA A 238 11.46 24.10 26.05
CA ALA A 238 11.38 23.39 27.32
C ALA A 238 12.59 22.49 27.61
N ARG A 239 12.97 22.42 28.88
CA ARG A 239 13.85 21.36 29.40
C ARG A 239 13.18 20.01 29.21
N LYS A 240 13.93 18.97 28.86
CA LYS A 240 13.41 17.61 28.70
C LYS A 240 13.58 16.77 29.97
N PRO A 241 12.63 15.86 30.27
CA PRO A 241 11.40 15.61 29.51
C PRO A 241 10.35 16.74 29.66
N PHE A 242 9.54 16.93 28.63
CA PHE A 242 8.40 17.85 28.65
C PHE A 242 7.14 17.07 28.24
N VAL A 243 6.02 17.34 28.88
CA VAL A 243 4.76 16.64 28.58
C VAL A 243 3.69 17.61 28.11
N MET A 244 2.82 17.14 27.23
CA MET A 244 1.58 17.83 26.85
C MET A 244 0.53 16.79 26.50
N ARG A 245 -0.76 17.11 26.67
CA ARG A 245 -1.80 16.18 26.26
C ARG A 245 -1.88 16.05 24.74
N GLY A 246 -2.01 17.18 24.05
CA GLY A 246 -2.21 17.25 22.60
C GLY A 246 -3.43 16.47 22.12
N LEU A 247 -3.80 16.67 20.85
CA LEU A 247 -4.65 15.72 20.15
C LEU A 247 -3.75 14.88 19.23
N PRO A 248 -3.78 13.54 19.30
CA PRO A 248 -3.10 12.71 18.31
C PRO A 248 -3.69 12.94 16.92
N HIS A 249 -3.02 12.47 15.87
CA HIS A 249 -3.45 12.63 14.48
C HIS A 249 -4.71 11.80 14.17
N LEU A 250 -5.86 12.25 14.67
CA LEU A 250 -7.18 11.65 14.42
C LEU A 250 -7.75 12.20 13.13
N LEU A 251 -8.10 11.29 12.22
CA LEU A 251 -8.67 11.63 10.93
C LEU A 251 -10.06 11.01 10.79
N THR A 252 -11.01 11.83 10.38
CA THR A 252 -12.38 11.42 10.10
C THR A 252 -12.93 12.10 8.85
N MET A 253 -14.08 11.63 8.36
CA MET A 253 -14.74 12.15 7.16
C MET A 253 -16.20 12.49 7.50
N ARG A 254 -16.63 13.69 7.14
CA ARG A 254 -18.00 14.15 7.27
C ARG A 254 -18.56 14.43 5.88
N VAL A 255 -19.65 13.75 5.53
CA VAL A 255 -20.34 13.99 4.26
C VAL A 255 -21.77 14.40 4.56
N ASP A 256 -22.08 15.65 4.22
CA ASP A 256 -23.41 16.22 4.36
C ASP A 256 -24.25 15.90 3.10
N ASP A 257 -25.57 16.02 3.22
CA ASP A 257 -26.56 15.87 2.13
C ASP A 257 -26.56 14.49 1.45
N VAL A 258 -26.30 13.41 2.18
CA VAL A 258 -26.21 12.05 1.63
C VAL A 258 -27.59 11.55 1.17
N THR A 259 -27.62 11.13 -0.09
CA THR A 259 -28.79 10.58 -0.80
C THR A 259 -28.43 9.29 -1.55
N ASP A 260 -29.26 8.84 -2.50
CA ASP A 260 -29.07 7.63 -3.29
C ASP A 260 -28.16 7.83 -4.52
N PRO A 261 -27.23 6.89 -4.85
CA PRO A 261 -26.72 5.76 -4.07
C PRO A 261 -25.34 6.05 -3.42
N PRO A 262 -25.00 5.46 -2.24
CA PRO A 262 -23.75 5.73 -1.51
C PRO A 262 -22.58 4.85 -2.00
N TRP A 263 -22.39 4.75 -3.33
CA TRP A 263 -21.39 3.88 -3.95
C TRP A 263 -19.94 4.17 -3.52
N TRP A 264 -19.69 5.39 -3.03
CA TRP A 264 -18.38 5.89 -2.66
C TRP A 264 -17.94 5.48 -1.25
N VAL A 265 -18.87 5.10 -0.36
CA VAL A 265 -18.55 4.72 1.03
C VAL A 265 -17.68 3.46 1.09
N PRO A 266 -18.00 2.36 0.38
CA PRO A 266 -17.13 1.18 0.36
C PRO A 266 -15.71 1.49 -0.14
N ILE A 267 -15.55 2.39 -1.11
CA ILE A 267 -14.23 2.82 -1.59
C ILE A 267 -13.50 3.60 -0.50
N ALA A 268 -14.20 4.51 0.20
CA ALA A 268 -13.59 5.25 1.31
C ALA A 268 -13.09 4.32 2.43
N ASN A 269 -13.85 3.26 2.73
CA ASN A 269 -13.48 2.27 3.72
C ASN A 269 -12.20 1.49 3.35
N GLN A 270 -11.91 1.28 2.06
CA GLN A 270 -10.66 0.65 1.60
C GLN A 270 -9.41 1.46 2.00
N PHE A 271 -9.57 2.78 2.19
CA PHE A 271 -8.51 3.68 2.65
C PHE A 271 -8.58 4.00 4.15
N GLY A 272 -9.37 3.22 4.91
CA GLY A 272 -9.51 3.34 6.35
C GLY A 272 -10.54 4.38 6.84
N PHE A 273 -11.06 5.24 5.96
CA PHE A 273 -12.07 6.23 6.36
C PHE A 273 -13.35 5.57 6.86
N LYS A 274 -13.96 6.17 7.89
CA LYS A 274 -15.24 5.74 8.47
C LYS A 274 -16.21 6.92 8.49
N PRO A 275 -16.89 7.22 7.36
CA PRO A 275 -17.61 8.47 7.20
C PRO A 275 -18.80 8.60 8.15
N TRP A 276 -19.07 9.82 8.60
CA TRP A 276 -20.38 10.20 9.08
C TRP A 276 -21.26 10.63 7.89
N LEU A 277 -22.44 10.04 7.81
CA LEU A 277 -23.42 10.24 6.74
C LEU A 277 -24.54 11.16 7.26
N GLY A 278 -24.56 12.40 6.77
CA GLY A 278 -25.63 13.34 7.03
C GLY A 278 -26.80 13.11 6.09
N LEU A 279 -27.80 12.33 6.52
CA LEU A 279 -28.84 11.83 5.62
C LEU A 279 -29.92 12.86 5.33
N PHE A 280 -30.33 12.93 4.06
CA PHE A 280 -31.66 13.39 3.66
C PHE A 280 -32.59 12.18 3.62
N TYR A 281 -33.03 11.74 4.80
CA TYR A 281 -33.54 10.38 4.99
C TYR A 281 -34.79 10.03 4.16
N LYS A 282 -35.59 11.01 3.70
CA LYS A 282 -36.74 10.74 2.82
C LYS A 282 -36.36 10.49 1.36
N GLU A 283 -35.13 10.80 0.98
CA GLU A 283 -34.58 10.59 -0.36
C GLU A 283 -33.70 9.34 -0.43
N VAL A 284 -33.59 8.61 0.69
CA VAL A 284 -32.89 7.35 0.78
C VAL A 284 -33.87 6.21 0.48
N SER A 285 -33.66 5.47 -0.61
CA SER A 285 -34.46 4.27 -0.95
C SER A 285 -34.20 3.11 0.00
N ASP A 286 -35.13 2.16 0.07
CA ASP A 286 -35.00 0.94 0.90
C ASP A 286 -33.71 0.15 0.59
N THR A 287 -33.29 0.12 -0.69
CA THR A 287 -32.05 -0.55 -1.12
C THR A 287 -30.82 0.16 -0.56
N THR A 288 -30.77 1.49 -0.65
CA THR A 288 -29.70 2.28 -0.05
C THR A 288 -29.72 2.19 1.46
N ALA A 289 -30.89 2.26 2.09
CA ALA A 289 -31.05 2.13 3.53
C ALA A 289 -30.52 0.78 4.03
N ALA A 290 -30.77 -0.31 3.30
CA ALA A 290 -30.18 -1.62 3.60
C ALA A 290 -28.64 -1.62 3.49
N THR A 291 -28.09 -0.89 2.50
CA THR A 291 -26.64 -0.72 2.33
C THR A 291 -26.04 0.07 3.49
N ILE A 292 -26.63 1.22 3.83
CA ILE A 292 -26.22 2.06 4.97
C ILE A 292 -26.34 1.26 6.28
N SER A 293 -27.42 0.51 6.46
CA SER A 293 -27.61 -0.37 7.63
C SER A 293 -26.47 -1.36 7.75
N THR A 294 -26.06 -2.01 6.66
CA THR A 294 -24.93 -2.94 6.66
C THR A 294 -23.63 -2.23 7.06
N LEU A 295 -23.34 -1.07 6.47
CA LEU A 295 -22.12 -0.29 6.73
C LEU A 295 -22.05 0.22 8.18
N VAL A 296 -23.16 0.78 8.70
CA VAL A 296 -23.23 1.34 10.05
C VAL A 296 -23.13 0.23 11.11
N ASN A 297 -23.87 -0.87 10.94
CA ASN A 297 -23.80 -2.00 11.89
C ASN A 297 -22.43 -2.70 11.87
N ALA A 298 -21.67 -2.61 10.76
CA ALA A 298 -20.29 -3.08 10.68
C ALA A 298 -19.25 -2.10 11.25
N GLY A 299 -19.68 -0.93 11.77
CA GLY A 299 -18.76 0.10 12.28
C GLY A 299 -17.93 0.79 11.19
N GLN A 300 -18.37 0.70 9.93
CA GLN A 300 -17.69 1.28 8.76
C GLN A 300 -18.22 2.68 8.43
N ALA A 301 -19.36 3.08 8.98
CA ALA A 301 -19.91 4.42 8.90
C ALA A 301 -20.74 4.74 10.15
N THR A 302 -21.07 6.00 10.34
CA THR A 302 -22.11 6.45 11.28
C THR A 302 -23.13 7.27 10.50
N ALA A 303 -24.39 7.33 10.94
CA ALA A 303 -25.41 8.06 10.21
C ALA A 303 -26.41 8.74 11.14
N SER A 304 -26.84 9.95 10.78
CA SER A 304 -27.95 10.62 11.44
C SER A 304 -28.69 11.52 10.46
N VAL A 305 -29.88 11.97 10.85
CA VAL A 305 -30.66 12.89 10.02
C VAL A 305 -29.96 14.24 9.95
N HIS A 306 -29.65 14.70 8.75
CA HIS A 306 -29.12 16.04 8.48
C HIS A 306 -30.24 17.01 8.08
N ALA A 307 -31.14 16.53 7.21
CA ALA A 307 -32.39 17.18 6.85
C ALA A 307 -33.45 16.15 6.46
N ARG A 308 -34.67 16.60 6.16
CA ARG A 308 -35.76 15.72 5.73
C ARG A 308 -35.63 15.33 4.26
N ASP A 309 -35.36 16.30 3.40
CA ASP A 309 -35.24 16.17 1.93
C ASP A 309 -34.45 17.38 1.37
N SER A 310 -34.33 17.51 0.05
CA SER A 310 -33.55 18.57 -0.62
C SER A 310 -34.40 19.64 -1.33
N TYR A 311 -35.72 19.42 -1.52
CA TYR A 311 -36.55 20.28 -2.39
C TYR A 311 -37.77 20.90 -1.72
N SER A 312 -38.27 20.36 -0.61
CA SER A 312 -39.52 20.88 -0.04
C SER A 312 -39.30 22.22 0.67
N VAL A 313 -40.33 23.05 0.74
CA VAL A 313 -40.28 24.27 1.58
C VAL A 313 -40.11 23.95 3.07
N ASP A 314 -40.34 22.69 3.46
CA ASP A 314 -40.22 22.13 4.82
C ASP A 314 -39.05 21.13 4.92
N HIS A 315 -38.00 21.30 4.10
CA HIS A 315 -36.88 20.37 4.01
C HIS A 315 -36.01 20.34 5.28
N MET A 316 -35.98 21.44 6.02
CA MET A 316 -35.30 21.54 7.31
C MET A 316 -35.87 20.57 8.36
N PHE A 317 -34.99 20.07 9.23
CA PHE A 317 -35.39 19.22 10.35
C PHE A 317 -35.34 19.96 11.71
N TYR A 318 -34.25 20.68 11.97
CA TYR A 318 -33.91 21.16 13.32
C TYR A 318 -34.29 22.63 13.59
N TYR A 319 -34.56 23.43 12.56
CA TYR A 319 -34.87 24.86 12.69
C TYR A 319 -35.66 25.37 11.48
N ASP A 320 -36.54 26.36 11.67
CA ASP A 320 -37.27 26.98 10.56
C ASP A 320 -36.41 28.05 9.90
N HIS A 321 -35.58 27.63 8.95
CA HIS A 321 -34.70 28.52 8.19
C HIS A 321 -35.47 29.65 7.48
N VAL A 322 -36.67 29.34 6.95
CA VAL A 322 -37.47 30.27 6.15
C VAL A 322 -38.03 31.39 7.02
N ASN A 323 -38.55 31.05 8.19
CA ASN A 323 -39.13 32.03 9.12
C ASN A 323 -38.12 32.55 10.14
N GLN A 324 -36.90 32.03 10.15
CA GLN A 324 -35.84 32.35 11.11
C GLN A 324 -36.33 32.24 12.56
N ALA A 325 -36.95 31.11 12.89
CA ALA A 325 -37.50 30.84 14.21
C ALA A 325 -37.45 29.34 14.55
N ASP A 326 -37.69 29.01 15.83
CA ASP A 326 -37.92 27.64 16.22
C ASP A 326 -39.21 27.11 15.57
N PHE A 327 -39.19 25.86 15.10
CA PHE A 327 -40.41 25.18 14.69
C PHE A 327 -41.36 25.02 15.89
N PRO A 328 -42.70 25.00 15.67
CA PRO A 328 -43.64 24.66 16.74
C PRO A 328 -43.33 23.30 17.38
N ASP A 329 -43.47 23.17 18.70
CA ASP A 329 -43.16 21.93 19.43
C ASP A 329 -43.85 20.68 18.86
N ALA A 330 -45.10 20.81 18.40
CA ALA A 330 -45.84 19.72 17.78
C ALA A 330 -45.20 19.25 16.45
N THR A 331 -44.60 20.18 15.69
CA THR A 331 -43.87 19.87 14.46
C THR A 331 -42.58 19.16 14.78
N VAL A 332 -41.81 19.67 15.75
CA VAL A 332 -40.57 19.04 16.21
C VAL A 332 -40.85 17.61 16.69
N ALA A 333 -41.85 17.42 17.56
CA ALA A 333 -42.23 16.09 18.04
C ALA A 333 -42.57 15.13 16.89
N GLN A 334 -43.38 15.57 15.91
CA GLN A 334 -43.72 14.74 14.75
C GLN A 334 -42.48 14.37 13.93
N TYR A 335 -41.54 15.29 13.73
CA TYR A 335 -40.33 15.03 12.93
C TYR A 335 -39.42 14.01 13.61
N PHE A 336 -39.23 14.11 14.92
CA PHE A 336 -38.49 13.12 15.69
C PHE A 336 -39.18 11.76 15.69
N ASP A 337 -40.52 11.70 15.82
CA ASP A 337 -41.27 10.44 15.73
C ASP A 337 -41.11 9.78 14.34
N ASP A 338 -41.26 10.55 13.26
CA ASP A 338 -41.12 10.06 11.88
C ASP A 338 -39.71 9.52 11.61
N ALA A 339 -38.67 10.29 11.97
CA ALA A 339 -37.28 9.87 11.78
C ALA A 339 -36.91 8.68 12.65
N THR A 340 -37.39 8.61 13.90
CA THR A 340 -37.20 7.44 14.78
C THR A 340 -37.80 6.19 14.14
N ALA A 341 -39.03 6.28 13.64
CA ALA A 341 -39.70 5.17 12.97
C ALA A 341 -38.94 4.74 11.70
N TRP A 342 -38.40 5.69 10.94
CA TRP A 342 -37.58 5.39 9.75
C TRP A 342 -36.28 4.66 10.10
N HIS A 343 -35.52 5.14 11.09
CA HIS A 343 -34.30 4.47 11.56
C HIS A 343 -34.58 3.04 12.06
N GLN A 344 -35.66 2.86 12.83
CA GLN A 344 -36.08 1.54 13.33
C GLN A 344 -36.49 0.59 12.21
N ALA A 345 -37.25 1.07 11.22
CA ALA A 345 -37.70 0.26 10.09
C ALA A 345 -36.53 -0.26 9.24
N HIS A 346 -35.45 0.53 9.12
CA HIS A 346 -34.28 0.19 8.32
C HIS A 346 -33.11 -0.38 9.14
N GLN A 347 -33.29 -0.52 10.46
CA GLN A 347 -32.26 -1.03 11.37
C GLN A 347 -30.95 -0.24 11.31
N ILE A 348 -31.02 1.08 11.13
CA ILE A 348 -29.86 1.98 11.09
C ILE A 348 -29.73 2.63 12.47
N PRO A 349 -28.70 2.29 13.27
CA PRO A 349 -28.40 3.00 14.51
C PRO A 349 -28.22 4.50 14.28
N ILE A 350 -28.76 5.33 15.18
CA ILE A 350 -28.57 6.78 15.14
C ILE A 350 -27.20 7.10 15.73
N ALA A 351 -26.39 7.86 14.98
CA ALA A 351 -25.08 8.32 15.44
C ALA A 351 -25.19 9.22 16.68
N LYS A 352 -24.14 9.23 17.50
CA LYS A 352 -24.01 10.15 18.64
C LYS A 352 -23.72 11.58 18.20
N PHE A 353 -23.19 11.76 16.99
CA PHE A 353 -22.93 13.05 16.37
C PHE A 353 -24.04 13.48 15.40
N VAL A 354 -24.50 14.73 15.53
CA VAL A 354 -25.49 15.35 14.64
C VAL A 354 -25.05 16.75 14.20
N VAL A 355 -25.16 17.01 12.91
CA VAL A 355 -25.08 18.37 12.33
C VAL A 355 -26.39 18.65 11.61
N PRO A 356 -27.04 19.79 11.84
CA PRO A 356 -28.23 20.17 11.11
C PRO A 356 -27.85 20.85 9.80
N GLN A 357 -28.70 20.74 8.78
CA GLN A 357 -28.52 21.53 7.57
C GLN A 357 -28.42 23.02 7.91
N THR A 358 -27.44 23.73 7.32
CA THR A 358 -27.09 25.13 7.62
C THR A 358 -26.60 25.44 9.05
N TYR A 359 -26.29 24.41 9.85
CA TYR A 359 -25.82 24.52 11.25
C TYR A 359 -26.86 25.07 12.25
N GLU A 360 -28.11 25.23 11.85
CA GLU A 360 -29.17 25.85 12.65
C GLU A 360 -29.91 24.82 13.54
N PHE A 361 -29.77 24.96 14.85
CA PHE A 361 -30.60 24.24 15.83
C PHE A 361 -31.63 25.19 16.46
N GLY A 362 -32.90 24.78 16.53
CA GLY A 362 -33.87 25.43 17.40
C GLY A 362 -33.62 25.13 18.88
N THR A 363 -34.12 25.96 19.79
CA THR A 363 -33.90 25.73 21.23
C THR A 363 -34.67 24.52 21.77
N ASN A 364 -35.76 24.14 21.11
CA ASN A 364 -36.70 23.09 21.53
C ASN A 364 -36.41 21.68 20.96
N VAL A 365 -35.34 21.48 20.19
CA VAL A 365 -35.02 20.16 19.58
C VAL A 365 -34.17 19.26 20.47
N PHE A 366 -33.51 19.81 21.48
CA PHE A 366 -32.52 19.08 22.29
C PHE A 366 -33.12 17.96 23.16
N ALA A 367 -34.40 18.06 23.54
CA ALA A 367 -35.09 16.95 24.20
C ALA A 367 -35.19 15.71 23.29
N GLY A 368 -35.42 15.91 21.98
CA GLY A 368 -35.43 14.84 20.99
C GLY A 368 -34.05 14.26 20.75
N LEU A 369 -33.03 15.12 20.64
CA LEU A 369 -31.63 14.70 20.49
C LEU A 369 -31.17 13.87 21.70
N GLN A 370 -31.50 14.28 22.92
CA GLN A 370 -31.20 13.53 24.14
C GLN A 370 -31.87 12.14 24.11
N ALA A 371 -33.13 12.06 23.67
CA ALA A 371 -33.85 10.80 23.55
C ALA A 371 -33.24 9.84 22.51
N TRP A 372 -32.61 10.38 21.46
CA TRP A 372 -31.82 9.62 20.49
C TRP A 372 -30.44 9.17 21.02
N GLY A 373 -30.02 9.65 22.19
CA GLY A 373 -28.68 9.38 22.72
C GLY A 373 -27.59 10.17 22.00
N VAL A 374 -27.94 11.29 21.37
CA VAL A 374 -26.98 12.22 20.77
C VAL A 374 -26.19 12.87 21.89
N GLU A 375 -24.87 12.86 21.74
CA GLU A 375 -23.92 13.42 22.71
C GLU A 375 -23.12 14.58 22.11
N PHE A 376 -22.96 14.57 20.78
CA PHE A 376 -22.14 15.51 20.05
C PHE A 376 -22.96 16.25 19.00
N VAL A 377 -22.73 17.55 18.89
CA VAL A 377 -23.37 18.40 17.89
C VAL A 377 -22.34 19.21 17.13
N GLY A 378 -22.67 19.65 15.92
CA GLY A 378 -21.87 20.62 15.18
C GLY A 378 -22.69 21.86 14.82
N THR A 379 -22.36 23.00 15.41
CA THR A 379 -22.95 24.29 15.06
C THR A 379 -21.94 25.45 15.19
N HIS A 380 -22.21 26.52 14.45
CA HIS A 380 -21.42 27.75 14.44
C HIS A 380 -22.12 28.92 15.11
N MET A 381 -23.38 28.78 15.55
CA MET A 381 -24.15 29.83 16.20
C MET A 381 -24.84 29.31 17.46
N VAL A 382 -25.34 30.24 18.26
CA VAL A 382 -26.13 29.91 19.45
C VAL A 382 -27.46 29.29 19.01
N PRO A 383 -27.93 28.17 19.60
CA PRO A 383 -29.23 27.61 19.28
C PRO A 383 -30.37 28.64 19.39
N GLY A 384 -31.32 28.58 18.46
CA GLY A 384 -32.39 29.58 18.28
C GLY A 384 -31.96 30.81 17.48
N GLN A 385 -30.77 30.79 16.87
CA GLN A 385 -30.30 31.81 15.93
C GLN A 385 -30.13 31.22 14.53
N HIS A 386 -30.12 32.08 13.52
CA HIS A 386 -30.01 31.69 12.11
C HIS A 386 -28.61 31.95 11.54
N TRP A 387 -28.33 31.37 10.39
CA TRP A 387 -27.12 31.57 9.60
C TRP A 387 -26.89 33.05 9.30
N GLY A 388 -25.64 33.52 9.44
CA GLY A 388 -25.24 34.92 9.29
C GLY A 388 -25.33 35.75 10.57
N THR A 389 -25.76 35.15 11.70
CA THR A 389 -25.67 35.78 13.03
C THR A 389 -24.24 35.73 13.59
N PRO A 390 -23.94 36.47 14.67
CA PRO A 390 -22.66 36.33 15.34
C PRO A 390 -22.38 34.87 15.70
N TRP A 391 -21.15 34.43 15.44
CA TRP A 391 -20.78 33.05 15.70
C TRP A 391 -20.82 32.70 17.19
N LEU A 392 -20.80 31.41 17.46
CA LEU A 392 -20.78 30.86 18.80
C LEU A 392 -19.47 31.21 19.53
N GLN A 393 -19.56 31.89 20.67
CA GLN A 393 -18.39 32.14 21.53
C GLN A 393 -18.12 30.93 22.40
N LEU A 394 -17.35 29.98 21.87
CA LEU A 394 -17.09 28.69 22.51
C LEU A 394 -15.62 28.28 22.36
N GLY A 395 -15.15 27.45 23.29
CA GLY A 395 -13.79 26.95 23.31
C GLY A 395 -13.43 26.06 22.11
N PRO A 396 -12.12 25.84 21.86
CA PRO A 396 -11.02 26.33 22.68
C PRO A 396 -10.64 27.79 22.39
N TYR A 397 -10.72 28.24 21.13
CA TYR A 397 -10.14 29.53 20.72
C TYR A 397 -11.09 30.73 20.69
N ARG A 398 -12.41 30.51 20.60
CA ARG A 398 -13.38 31.58 20.26
C ARG A 398 -14.16 32.15 21.43
N LEU A 399 -13.80 31.80 22.66
CA LEU A 399 -14.45 32.31 23.87
C LEU A 399 -14.50 33.85 23.94
N TYR A 400 -13.52 34.53 23.35
CA TYR A 400 -13.36 35.99 23.41
C TYR A 400 -13.31 36.67 22.04
N GLU A 401 -13.56 35.91 20.97
CA GLU A 401 -13.49 36.40 19.60
C GLU A 401 -14.89 36.76 19.08
N THR A 402 -14.96 37.69 18.13
CA THR A 402 -16.22 38.09 17.47
C THR A 402 -16.11 37.86 15.97
N GLY A 403 -17.13 37.24 15.40
CA GLY A 403 -17.20 36.89 13.98
C GLY A 403 -18.64 36.57 13.60
N ILE A 404 -18.83 36.19 12.35
CA ILE A 404 -20.13 35.83 11.77
C ILE A 404 -20.09 34.37 11.34
N SER A 405 -21.19 33.65 11.53
CA SER A 405 -21.21 32.20 11.33
C SER A 405 -20.97 31.76 9.87
N ASP A 406 -21.27 32.66 8.92
CA ASP A 406 -21.12 32.49 7.48
C ASP A 406 -19.77 32.99 6.94
N GLY A 407 -18.85 33.34 7.84
CA GLY A 407 -17.50 33.76 7.47
C GLY A 407 -16.64 32.63 6.89
N SER A 408 -15.60 33.02 6.15
CA SER A 408 -14.60 32.11 5.55
C SER A 408 -13.41 31.81 6.46
N LEU A 409 -13.48 32.18 7.74
CA LEU A 409 -12.40 31.89 8.67
C LEU A 409 -12.48 30.41 9.10
N PRO A 410 -11.33 29.72 9.26
CA PRO A 410 -11.32 28.37 9.80
C PRO A 410 -12.03 28.32 11.15
N VAL A 411 -12.65 27.18 11.48
CA VAL A 411 -13.34 26.94 12.75
C VAL A 411 -12.91 25.63 13.40
N TRP A 412 -12.83 25.67 14.72
CA TRP A 412 -12.61 24.52 15.61
C TRP A 412 -13.35 24.80 16.91
N TYR A 413 -14.36 24.00 17.20
CA TYR A 413 -15.08 24.00 18.47
C TYR A 413 -14.93 22.64 19.15
N ALA A 414 -14.66 22.67 20.45
CA ALA A 414 -14.49 21.49 21.29
C ALA A 414 -14.83 21.83 22.75
N ASP A 415 -16.12 22.06 23.02
CA ASP A 415 -16.59 22.42 24.35
C ASP A 415 -18.11 22.17 24.51
N TYR A 416 -18.62 22.20 25.74
CA TYR A 416 -20.04 21.98 26.00
C TYR A 416 -20.91 23.16 25.54
N LEU A 417 -21.99 22.84 24.84
CA LEU A 417 -22.94 23.81 24.33
C LEU A 417 -23.96 24.20 25.41
N SER A 418 -24.13 25.50 25.63
CA SER A 418 -25.23 26.03 26.45
C SER A 418 -26.44 26.33 25.57
N ILE A 419 -27.62 25.85 25.96
CA ILE A 419 -28.86 26.03 25.20
C ILE A 419 -29.71 27.14 25.85
N PRO A 420 -30.00 28.25 25.15
CA PRO A 420 -30.77 29.35 25.71
C PRO A 420 -32.14 28.89 26.21
N GLY A 421 -32.49 29.28 27.44
CA GLY A 421 -33.78 28.93 28.05
C GLY A 421 -33.86 27.51 28.64
N HIS A 422 -32.84 26.66 28.44
CA HIS A 422 -32.84 25.25 28.84
C HIS A 422 -31.61 24.87 29.69
N PRO A 423 -31.52 25.35 30.94
CA PRO A 423 -30.41 25.01 31.85
C PRO A 423 -30.38 23.52 32.23
N GLU A 424 -31.47 22.78 32.04
CA GLU A 424 -31.54 21.34 32.26
C GLU A 424 -30.59 20.53 31.38
N PHE A 425 -30.17 21.07 30.22
CA PHE A 425 -29.24 20.41 29.29
C PHE A 425 -27.79 20.87 29.46
N ALA A 426 -27.47 21.56 30.56
CA ALA A 426 -26.13 22.07 30.80
C ALA A 426 -25.11 20.92 30.89
N ASN A 427 -24.15 20.91 29.96
CA ASN A 427 -23.13 19.87 29.79
C ASN A 427 -23.64 18.52 29.24
N ASP A 428 -24.84 18.48 28.66
CA ASP A 428 -25.35 17.26 28.02
C ASP A 428 -24.84 17.11 26.58
N PHE A 429 -24.67 18.23 25.87
CA PHE A 429 -24.27 18.25 24.47
C PHE A 429 -22.91 18.92 24.28
N PHE A 430 -21.99 18.21 23.63
CA PHE A 430 -20.65 18.71 23.35
C PHE A 430 -20.54 19.15 21.88
N ASN A 431 -20.23 20.42 21.63
CA ASN A 431 -20.04 20.93 20.28
C ASN A 431 -18.63 20.57 19.78
N CYS A 432 -18.57 19.80 18.69
CA CYS A 432 -17.34 19.23 18.15
C CYS A 432 -17.35 19.37 16.63
N ILE A 433 -16.61 20.34 16.08
CA ILE A 433 -16.60 20.60 14.64
C ILE A 433 -15.32 21.33 14.21
N THR A 434 -14.69 20.83 13.14
CA THR A 434 -13.52 21.44 12.50
C THR A 434 -13.81 21.74 11.03
N GLU A 435 -13.48 22.93 10.55
CA GLU A 435 -13.54 23.29 9.13
C GLU A 435 -12.43 24.26 8.75
N ILE A 436 -11.63 23.91 7.74
CA ILE A 436 -10.55 24.75 7.21
C ILE A 436 -11.09 25.52 6.00
N ARG A 437 -11.36 26.83 6.18
CA ARG A 437 -12.15 27.62 5.22
C ARG A 437 -11.38 28.69 4.41
N ASP A 438 -10.13 28.99 4.75
CA ASP A 438 -9.44 30.24 4.34
C ASP A 438 -8.85 30.23 2.93
N GLU A 439 -8.42 29.09 2.40
CA GLU A 439 -7.78 29.08 1.06
C GLU A 439 -8.76 28.93 -0.10
N THR A 440 -9.92 28.33 0.16
CA THR A 440 -10.62 27.61 -0.91
C THR A 440 -12.14 27.57 -0.82
N GLY A 441 -12.72 28.13 0.25
CA GLY A 441 -14.15 28.11 0.55
C GLY A 441 -14.49 27.25 1.76
N LEU A 442 -15.79 27.05 2.00
CA LEU A 442 -16.33 26.43 3.22
C LEU A 442 -15.98 24.94 3.39
N GLN A 443 -15.76 24.20 2.29
CA GLN A 443 -15.64 22.73 2.30
C GLN A 443 -14.57 22.22 1.32
N TRP A 444 -14.17 20.96 1.47
CA TRP A 444 -13.44 20.23 0.47
C TRP A 444 -14.34 19.95 -0.75
N LEU A 445 -13.79 20.10 -1.96
CA LEU A 445 -14.53 20.02 -3.23
C LEU A 445 -13.91 18.94 -4.12
N PRO A 446 -14.17 17.65 -3.84
CA PRO A 446 -13.70 16.57 -4.71
C PRO A 446 -14.32 16.72 -6.11
N SER A 447 -13.54 16.42 -7.13
CA SER A 447 -13.96 16.49 -8.53
C SER A 447 -13.12 15.55 -9.40
N ASN A 448 -13.44 15.47 -10.70
CA ASN A 448 -12.61 14.71 -11.64
C ASN A 448 -11.22 15.33 -11.93
N ASP A 449 -10.90 16.50 -11.34
CA ASP A 449 -9.51 16.96 -11.22
C ASP A 449 -8.89 16.32 -9.97
N VAL A 450 -8.26 15.15 -10.18
CA VAL A 450 -7.68 14.33 -9.10
C VAL A 450 -6.59 15.10 -8.36
N ALA A 451 -5.65 15.71 -9.09
CA ALA A 451 -4.50 16.38 -8.49
C ALA A 451 -4.94 17.54 -7.58
N TYR A 452 -5.90 18.34 -8.06
CA TYR A 452 -6.45 19.45 -7.26
C TYR A 452 -7.20 18.96 -6.02
N SER A 453 -7.99 17.91 -6.17
CA SER A 453 -8.77 17.32 -5.06
C SER A 453 -7.85 16.73 -3.99
N VAL A 454 -6.77 16.03 -4.40
CA VAL A 454 -5.73 15.49 -3.51
C VAL A 454 -5.02 16.61 -2.75
N GLN A 455 -4.55 17.64 -3.47
CA GLN A 455 -3.83 18.75 -2.87
C GLN A 455 -4.67 19.43 -1.78
N ARG A 456 -5.93 19.74 -2.09
CA ARG A 456 -6.83 20.39 -1.13
C ARG A 456 -7.15 19.51 0.08
N GLY A 457 -7.45 18.23 -0.14
CA GLY A 457 -7.78 17.31 0.94
C GLY A 457 -6.60 17.12 1.89
N THR A 458 -5.39 16.94 1.33
CA THR A 458 -4.14 16.83 2.10
C THR A 458 -3.93 18.08 2.95
N TYR A 459 -4.03 19.26 2.34
CA TYR A 459 -3.77 20.53 3.02
C TYR A 459 -4.73 20.79 4.19
N GLN A 460 -6.02 20.50 4.04
CA GLN A 460 -6.98 20.67 5.14
C GLN A 460 -6.67 19.75 6.32
N VAL A 461 -6.23 18.52 6.05
CA VAL A 461 -5.86 17.55 7.09
C VAL A 461 -4.57 17.96 7.79
N GLU A 462 -3.52 18.29 7.04
CA GLU A 462 -2.24 18.75 7.60
C GLU A 462 -2.45 19.98 8.49
N ARG A 463 -3.25 20.96 8.04
CA ARG A 463 -3.55 22.17 8.82
C ARG A 463 -4.21 21.86 10.16
N ALA A 464 -5.10 20.85 10.20
CA ALA A 464 -5.72 20.41 11.43
C ALA A 464 -4.73 19.69 12.36
N PHE A 465 -3.90 18.79 11.82
CA PHE A 465 -2.86 18.08 12.58
C PHE A 465 -1.84 19.05 13.19
N ASP A 466 -1.34 19.99 12.40
CA ASP A 466 -0.38 20.99 12.84
C ASP A 466 -0.96 21.90 13.94
N SER A 467 -2.28 22.09 13.94
CA SER A 467 -3.02 22.84 14.96
C SER A 467 -3.44 22.01 16.18
N MET A 468 -3.14 20.70 16.22
CA MET A 468 -3.68 19.74 17.19
C MET A 468 -5.21 19.84 17.34
N ALA A 469 -5.89 20.01 16.21
CA ALA A 469 -7.35 19.99 16.10
C ALA A 469 -7.79 18.68 15.43
N LEU A 470 -9.06 18.31 15.58
CA LEU A 470 -9.58 17.11 14.91
C LEU A 470 -9.54 17.31 13.39
N ALA A 471 -8.84 16.46 12.66
CA ALA A 471 -8.84 16.52 11.21
C ALA A 471 -10.13 15.89 10.64
N THR A 472 -10.93 16.71 9.96
CA THR A 472 -12.17 16.28 9.32
C THR A 472 -12.15 16.64 7.85
N LEU A 473 -12.14 15.63 6.98
CA LEU A 473 -12.43 15.85 5.56
C LEU A 473 -13.93 16.08 5.40
N PHE A 474 -14.31 17.33 5.22
CA PHE A 474 -15.70 17.76 5.09
C PHE A 474 -16.06 18.07 3.64
N THR A 475 -17.06 17.37 3.10
CA THR A 475 -17.64 17.62 1.78
C THR A 475 -19.16 17.39 1.79
N HIS A 476 -19.82 17.59 0.65
CA HIS A 476 -21.21 17.22 0.43
C HIS A 476 -21.29 16.09 -0.60
N ASP A 477 -22.29 15.22 -0.48
CA ASP A 477 -22.51 14.05 -1.33
C ASP A 477 -22.49 14.41 -2.83
N TYR A 478 -23.12 15.54 -3.20
CA TYR A 478 -23.17 16.04 -4.59
C TYR A 478 -21.79 16.13 -5.28
N TYR A 479 -20.74 16.57 -4.57
CA TYR A 479 -19.39 16.66 -5.15
C TYR A 479 -18.77 15.29 -5.40
N ILE A 480 -19.10 14.32 -4.55
CA ILE A 480 -18.67 12.93 -4.71
C ILE A 480 -19.43 12.28 -5.86
N GLN A 481 -20.75 12.44 -5.92
CA GLN A 481 -21.61 11.87 -6.97
C GLN A 481 -21.23 12.32 -8.39
N THR A 482 -20.67 13.53 -8.53
CA THR A 482 -20.19 14.06 -9.82
C THR A 482 -18.76 13.63 -10.17
N THR A 483 -18.07 12.93 -9.26
CA THR A 483 -16.73 12.37 -9.43
C THR A 483 -16.83 10.90 -9.84
N SER A 484 -16.06 10.47 -10.84
CA SER A 484 -16.06 9.05 -11.25
C SER A 484 -15.47 8.17 -10.15
N SER A 485 -15.87 6.90 -10.09
CA SER A 485 -15.38 5.94 -9.09
C SER A 485 -13.84 5.79 -9.11
N ASN A 486 -13.26 5.70 -10.30
CA ASN A 486 -11.79 5.61 -10.47
C ASN A 486 -11.06 6.86 -9.96
N ASN A 487 -11.64 8.04 -10.21
CA ASN A 487 -11.06 9.29 -9.73
C ASN A 487 -11.23 9.42 -8.22
N TRP A 488 -12.39 9.05 -7.66
CA TRP A 488 -12.61 9.02 -6.21
C TRP A 488 -11.57 8.13 -5.50
N GLN A 489 -11.36 6.91 -6.01
CA GLN A 489 -10.32 6.02 -5.50
C GLN A 489 -8.91 6.64 -5.60
N SER A 490 -8.58 7.26 -6.74
CA SER A 490 -7.28 7.93 -6.93
C SER A 490 -7.09 9.12 -5.99
N ILE A 491 -8.16 9.86 -5.70
CA ILE A 491 -8.14 11.00 -4.79
C ILE A 491 -7.85 10.54 -3.36
N LEU A 492 -8.57 9.54 -2.88
CA LEU A 492 -8.36 9.02 -1.54
C LEU A 492 -6.97 8.40 -1.39
N SER A 493 -6.53 7.61 -2.37
CA SER A 493 -5.17 7.05 -2.44
C SER A 493 -4.08 8.14 -2.37
N GLY A 494 -4.24 9.22 -3.14
CA GLY A 494 -3.31 10.34 -3.13
C GLY A 494 -3.25 11.05 -1.78
N ILE A 495 -4.41 11.28 -1.14
CA ILE A 495 -4.46 11.90 0.20
C ILE A 495 -3.81 10.99 1.24
N THR A 496 -4.17 9.71 1.28
CA THR A 496 -3.60 8.77 2.26
C THR A 496 -2.10 8.57 2.06
N SER A 497 -1.64 8.56 0.81
CA SER A 497 -0.21 8.47 0.50
C SER A 497 0.57 9.69 1.00
N ASN A 498 0.03 10.90 0.80
CA ASN A 498 0.68 12.13 1.28
C ASN A 498 0.76 12.17 2.82
N LEU A 499 -0.24 11.61 3.50
CA LEU A 499 -0.34 11.61 4.97
C LEU A 499 0.34 10.40 5.64
N ALA A 500 0.97 9.50 4.87
CA ALA A 500 1.48 8.23 5.40
C ALA A 500 2.51 8.42 6.54
N THR A 501 3.32 9.48 6.48
CA THR A 501 4.34 9.81 7.48
C THR A 501 3.76 10.39 8.78
N ASP A 502 2.53 10.91 8.74
CA ASP A 502 1.83 11.41 9.93
C ASP A 502 1.16 10.30 10.74
N HIS A 503 1.13 9.07 10.22
CA HIS A 503 0.52 7.90 10.85
C HIS A 503 -0.91 8.17 11.37
N PRO A 504 -1.83 8.64 10.52
CA PRO A 504 -3.17 9.03 10.93
C PRO A 504 -3.97 7.85 11.48
N ARG A 505 -4.73 8.09 12.56
CA ARG A 505 -5.70 7.14 13.11
C ARG A 505 -7.08 7.45 12.57
N TYR A 506 -7.57 6.60 11.68
CA TYR A 506 -8.90 6.74 11.07
C TYR A 506 -10.01 6.33 12.04
N VAL A 507 -10.92 7.25 12.32
CA VAL A 507 -11.97 7.10 13.32
C VAL A 507 -13.32 7.63 12.80
N THR A 508 -14.41 7.15 13.39
CA THR A 508 -15.74 7.75 13.17
C THR A 508 -15.81 9.14 13.80
N MET A 509 -16.78 9.97 13.40
CA MET A 509 -17.03 11.24 14.09
C MET A 509 -17.41 11.04 15.56
N ASP A 510 -18.16 9.98 15.87
CA ASP A 510 -18.55 9.64 17.24
C ASP A 510 -17.33 9.36 18.13
N ASP A 511 -16.43 8.48 17.67
CA ASP A 511 -15.19 8.13 18.40
C ASP A 511 -14.25 9.34 18.52
N ALA A 512 -14.14 10.11 17.43
CA ALA A 512 -13.31 11.31 17.39
C ALA A 512 -13.76 12.35 18.41
N CYS A 513 -15.06 12.70 18.39
CA CYS A 513 -15.63 13.69 19.29
C CYS A 513 -15.67 13.19 20.74
N GLN A 514 -15.83 11.89 20.97
CA GLN A 514 -15.68 11.31 22.30
C GLN A 514 -14.25 11.47 22.83
N TYR A 515 -13.24 11.16 22.01
CA TYR A 515 -11.84 11.36 22.38
C TYR A 515 -11.55 12.85 22.66
N VAL A 516 -12.02 13.75 21.80
CA VAL A 516 -11.88 15.21 21.98
C VAL A 516 -12.56 15.65 23.28
N ARG A 517 -13.79 15.23 23.57
CA ARG A 517 -14.46 15.55 24.83
C ARG A 517 -13.65 15.05 26.02
N ALA A 518 -13.14 13.83 25.97
CA ALA A 518 -12.28 13.26 27.01
C ALA A 518 -10.99 14.07 27.23
N THR A 519 -10.40 14.65 26.18
CA THR A 519 -9.25 15.57 26.33
C THR A 519 -9.60 16.91 26.94
N ARG A 520 -10.86 17.36 26.84
CA ARG A 520 -11.37 18.62 27.40
C ARG A 520 -11.92 18.49 28.82
N THR A 521 -12.44 17.32 29.19
CA THR A 521 -13.00 17.04 30.54
C THR A 521 -11.97 16.52 31.54
N SER A 522 -10.70 16.45 31.13
CA SER A 522 -9.59 16.12 32.01
C SER A 522 -8.32 16.84 31.57
N GLY A 523 -7.27 16.80 32.38
CA GLY A 523 -5.99 17.41 32.04
C GLY A 523 -4.85 16.93 32.92
N ILE A 524 -3.62 17.25 32.53
CA ILE A 524 -2.43 16.97 33.34
C ILE A 524 -2.38 18.01 34.45
N SER A 525 -2.45 17.55 35.70
CA SER A 525 -2.39 18.42 36.88
C SER A 525 -0.97 18.66 37.37
N THR A 526 -0.13 17.62 37.32
CA THR A 526 1.30 17.68 37.71
C THR A 526 2.08 16.63 36.94
N SER A 527 3.34 16.92 36.61
CA SER A 527 4.28 15.92 36.12
C SER A 527 5.66 16.13 36.72
N SER A 528 6.25 15.07 37.27
CA SER A 528 7.56 15.09 37.92
C SER A 528 8.48 14.03 37.34
N TYR A 529 9.72 14.40 37.10
CA TYR A 529 10.77 13.54 36.59
C TYR A 529 11.86 13.37 37.64
N ASP A 530 12.22 12.11 37.92
CA ASP A 530 13.37 11.76 38.73
C ASP A 530 14.57 11.42 37.81
N PRO A 531 15.60 12.28 37.72
CA PRO A 531 16.74 12.02 36.84
C PRO A 531 17.58 10.81 37.25
N ALA A 532 17.52 10.37 38.51
CA ALA A 532 18.29 9.24 39.00
C ALA A 532 17.65 7.90 38.60
N THR A 533 16.33 7.81 38.70
CA THR A 533 15.58 6.61 38.30
C THR A 533 15.11 6.66 36.86
N ARG A 534 15.09 7.84 36.23
CA ARG A 534 14.47 8.14 34.91
C ARG A 534 12.96 7.91 34.87
N ASN A 535 12.31 7.87 36.04
CA ASN A 535 10.87 7.72 36.12
C ASN A 535 10.17 9.07 35.95
N LEU A 536 9.23 9.14 35.01
CA LEU A 536 8.33 10.25 34.80
C LEU A 536 6.97 9.88 35.39
N ALA A 537 6.55 10.55 36.46
CA ALA A 537 5.24 10.37 37.07
C ALA A 537 4.32 11.55 36.70
N THR A 538 3.29 11.26 35.91
CA THR A 538 2.32 12.26 35.42
C THR A 538 0.94 11.97 36.04
N THR A 539 0.37 12.96 36.70
CA THR A 539 -0.95 12.86 37.34
C THR A 539 -1.98 13.64 36.53
N LEU A 540 -3.01 12.95 36.06
CA LEU A 540 -4.15 13.53 35.37
C LEU A 540 -5.34 13.64 36.32
N THR A 541 -6.17 14.66 36.12
CA THR A 541 -7.39 14.91 36.89
C THR A 541 -8.56 15.21 35.96
N GLY A 542 -9.78 14.92 36.40
CA GLY A 542 -11.01 15.12 35.63
C GLY A 542 -11.73 13.80 35.35
N THR A 543 -12.43 13.70 34.24
CA THR A 543 -13.09 12.46 33.81
C THR A 543 -12.82 12.19 32.34
N THR A 544 -12.57 10.93 32.01
CA THR A 544 -12.60 10.40 30.64
C THR A 544 -13.56 9.23 30.58
N ASP A 545 -14.23 9.11 29.45
CA ASP A 545 -15.17 8.05 29.11
C ASP A 545 -14.61 7.09 28.04
N ILE A 546 -13.38 7.36 27.58
CA ILE A 546 -12.57 6.52 26.70
C ILE A 546 -11.09 6.63 27.14
N PRO A 547 -10.24 5.61 26.91
CA PRO A 547 -8.79 5.75 27.05
C PRO A 547 -8.25 6.90 26.19
N THR A 548 -7.26 7.63 26.72
CA THR A 548 -6.61 8.74 26.01
C THR A 548 -5.10 8.60 26.08
N GLN A 549 -4.37 9.54 25.49
CA GLN A 549 -2.91 9.56 25.51
C GLN A 549 -2.40 10.95 25.86
N PHE A 550 -1.12 11.04 26.22
CA PHE A 550 -0.39 12.31 26.26
C PHE A 550 1.01 12.14 25.64
N TYR A 551 1.53 13.21 25.06
CA TYR A 551 2.88 13.26 24.52
C TYR A 551 3.91 13.44 25.61
N VAL A 552 4.99 12.68 25.50
CA VAL A 552 6.26 12.89 26.20
C VAL A 552 7.33 13.21 25.18
N PHE A 553 8.00 14.34 25.37
CA PHE A 553 9.12 14.74 24.53
C PHE A 553 10.44 14.56 25.26
N VAL A 554 11.43 14.02 24.57
CA VAL A 554 12.80 13.83 25.06
C VAL A 554 13.82 14.33 24.04
N ASP A 555 14.98 14.80 24.50
CA ASP A 555 16.11 15.10 23.60
C ASP A 555 16.84 13.77 23.30
N ASN A 556 17.17 13.54 22.02
CA ASN A 556 17.96 12.39 21.58
C ASN A 556 19.08 12.83 20.61
N ALA A 557 19.84 11.87 20.05
CA ALA A 557 20.95 12.17 19.16
C ALA A 557 20.54 12.79 17.81
N SER A 558 19.29 12.61 17.38
CA SER A 558 18.73 13.09 16.10
C SER A 558 17.85 14.33 16.24
N GLY A 559 17.54 14.79 17.46
CA GLY A 559 16.70 15.96 17.71
C GLY A 559 15.81 15.77 18.95
N ILE A 560 14.54 16.18 18.84
CA ILE A 560 13.51 15.96 19.86
C ILE A 560 12.66 14.79 19.39
N ALA A 561 12.61 13.72 20.17
CA ALA A 561 11.70 12.60 19.96
C ALA A 561 10.41 12.82 20.75
N GLU A 562 9.32 12.28 20.23
CA GLU A 562 8.01 12.27 20.87
C GLU A 562 7.52 10.83 21.06
N THR A 563 6.78 10.59 22.13
CA THR A 563 6.18 9.30 22.43
C THR A 563 4.81 9.52 23.06
N LEU A 564 3.81 8.79 22.59
CA LEU A 564 2.47 8.79 23.18
C LEU A 564 2.42 7.78 24.32
N ILE A 565 1.96 8.23 25.48
CA ILE A 565 1.78 7.41 26.68
C ILE A 565 0.29 7.21 26.93
N ASP A 566 -0.12 5.95 27.03
CA ASP A 566 -1.51 5.58 27.29
C ASP A 566 -1.98 5.99 28.68
N VAL A 567 -3.20 6.50 28.73
CA VAL A 567 -3.94 6.83 29.94
C VAL A 567 -5.22 6.02 29.92
N PRO A 568 -5.43 5.12 30.90
CA PRO A 568 -6.68 4.38 30.99
C PRO A 568 -7.85 5.32 31.22
N GLN A 569 -9.06 4.85 30.95
CA GLN A 569 -10.27 5.58 31.33
C GLN A 569 -10.30 5.84 32.85
N PHE A 570 -10.66 7.05 33.29
CA PHE A 570 -10.68 7.39 34.72
C PHE A 570 -11.72 8.45 35.08
N SER A 571 -12.08 8.50 36.36
CA SER A 571 -12.81 9.62 36.96
C SER A 571 -12.12 10.03 38.27
N GLY A 572 -11.99 11.33 38.51
CA GLY A 572 -11.23 11.88 39.63
C GLY A 572 -9.78 12.12 39.25
N SER A 573 -8.87 11.21 39.62
CA SER A 573 -7.44 11.34 39.33
C SER A 573 -6.79 9.99 39.05
N VAL A 574 -5.85 9.99 38.11
CA VAL A 574 -5.01 8.84 37.77
C VAL A 574 -3.55 9.28 37.68
N GLN A 575 -2.63 8.45 38.17
CA GLN A 575 -1.20 8.66 37.99
C GLN A 575 -0.65 7.61 37.03
N VAL A 576 0.00 8.07 35.97
CA VAL A 576 0.70 7.23 34.99
C VAL A 576 2.19 7.42 35.21
N ALA A 577 2.88 6.34 35.53
CA ALA A 577 4.34 6.31 35.63
C ALA A 577 4.92 5.75 34.33
N HIS A 578 5.89 6.43 33.76
CA HIS A 578 6.58 6.02 32.55
C HIS A 578 8.09 6.08 32.75
N GLN A 579 8.75 4.96 32.50
CA GLN A 579 10.19 4.83 32.63
C GLN A 579 10.86 5.29 31.33
N LEU A 580 11.58 6.43 31.37
CA LEU A 580 12.27 6.93 30.19
C LEU A 580 13.51 6.09 29.90
N THR A 581 13.67 5.75 28.61
CA THR A 581 14.83 5.02 28.10
C THR A 581 16.10 5.83 28.26
N GLY A 582 17.19 5.15 28.59
CA GLY A 582 18.52 5.73 28.67
C GLY A 582 19.18 6.07 27.34
N SER A 583 20.42 6.53 27.43
CA SER A 583 21.31 6.62 26.27
C SER A 583 21.55 5.23 25.68
N LEU A 584 21.68 5.17 24.35
CA LEU A 584 22.02 3.97 23.61
C LEU A 584 23.31 3.32 24.16
N ASP A 585 23.20 2.06 24.56
CA ASP A 585 24.26 1.26 25.16
C ASP A 585 24.72 0.16 24.20
N HIS A 586 23.78 -0.61 23.65
CA HIS A 586 24.07 -1.67 22.68
C HIS A 586 22.99 -1.78 21.61
N ILE A 587 23.34 -2.43 20.49
CA ILE A 587 22.43 -2.73 19.38
C ILE A 587 22.41 -4.25 19.18
N VAL A 588 21.22 -4.81 19.05
CA VAL A 588 21.00 -6.21 18.69
C VAL A 588 20.61 -6.27 17.22
N VAL A 589 21.32 -7.09 16.45
CA VAL A 589 20.98 -7.39 15.06
C VAL A 589 20.29 -8.76 15.00
N THR A 590 19.13 -8.81 14.37
CA THR A 590 18.27 -10.01 14.31
C THR A 590 18.01 -10.39 12.85
N PRO A 591 18.18 -11.66 12.44
CA PRO A 591 18.74 -12.74 13.25
C PRO A 591 20.23 -12.52 13.54
N ALA A 592 20.77 -13.13 14.60
CA ALA A 592 22.20 -13.03 14.92
C ALA A 592 23.10 -13.76 13.89
N SER A 593 22.51 -14.67 13.10
CA SER A 593 23.12 -15.37 11.97
C SER A 593 22.05 -15.72 10.95
N GLY A 594 22.35 -15.62 9.66
CA GLY A 594 21.49 -16.10 8.57
C GLY A 594 22.28 -17.04 7.67
N ARG A 595 21.69 -18.16 7.26
CA ARG A 595 22.32 -19.16 6.40
C ARG A 595 21.80 -19.01 4.97
N VAL A 596 22.67 -18.64 4.05
CA VAL A 596 22.32 -18.18 2.70
C VAL A 596 23.15 -18.87 1.61
N PRO A 597 22.55 -19.23 0.45
CA PRO A 597 23.29 -19.77 -0.69
C PRO A 597 24.31 -18.79 -1.28
N ALA A 598 25.49 -19.29 -1.66
CA ALA A 598 26.53 -18.48 -2.30
C ALA A 598 26.10 -17.89 -3.64
N GLY A 599 26.37 -16.60 -3.82
CA GLY A 599 26.25 -15.87 -5.09
C GLY A 599 24.91 -15.19 -5.34
N TRP A 600 23.83 -15.63 -4.71
CA TRP A 600 22.48 -15.10 -4.96
C TRP A 600 21.57 -15.10 -3.72
N GLY A 601 21.90 -15.84 -2.67
CA GLY A 601 21.07 -15.92 -1.47
C GLY A 601 20.99 -14.59 -0.73
N THR A 602 19.80 -14.22 -0.25
CA THR A 602 19.59 -13.01 0.55
C THR A 602 19.11 -13.34 1.98
N GLN A 603 19.36 -12.43 2.91
CA GLN A 603 18.89 -12.49 4.31
C GLN A 603 18.55 -11.09 4.80
N GLN A 604 17.31 -10.89 5.24
CA GLN A 604 16.93 -9.66 5.94
C GLN A 604 17.49 -9.66 7.36
N PHE A 605 18.18 -8.59 7.73
CA PHE A 605 18.56 -8.28 9.09
C PHE A 605 17.81 -7.02 9.57
N ALA A 606 17.42 -7.00 10.84
CA ALA A 606 16.84 -5.87 11.53
C ALA A 606 17.71 -5.48 12.73
N ALA A 607 17.67 -4.21 13.14
CA ALA A 607 18.47 -3.71 14.26
C ALA A 607 17.56 -3.04 15.30
N GLN A 608 17.82 -3.31 16.58
CA GLN A 608 17.16 -2.66 17.70
C GLN A 608 18.21 -2.19 18.72
N GLY A 609 18.15 -0.92 19.08
CA GLY A 609 19.01 -0.31 20.09
C GLY A 609 18.37 -0.39 21.47
N TYR A 610 19.22 -0.54 22.48
CA TYR A 610 18.82 -0.69 23.87
C TYR A 610 19.67 0.21 24.75
N ASP A 611 19.09 0.65 25.86
CA ASP A 611 19.85 1.29 26.94
C ASP A 611 20.57 0.26 27.83
N ALA A 612 21.36 0.73 28.79
CA ALA A 612 22.13 -0.11 29.71
C ALA A 612 21.26 -0.98 30.66
N SER A 613 19.93 -0.78 30.66
CA SER A 613 18.96 -1.57 31.43
C SER A 613 18.13 -2.51 30.53
N ASN A 614 18.52 -2.67 29.26
CA ASN A 614 17.82 -3.44 28.22
C ASN A 614 16.41 -2.91 27.89
N ASN A 615 16.15 -1.61 28.09
CA ASN A 615 14.94 -1.01 27.54
C ASN A 615 15.18 -0.65 26.08
N GLU A 616 14.23 -0.99 25.21
CA GLU A 616 14.28 -0.64 23.78
C GLU A 616 14.22 0.87 23.58
N ILE A 617 15.08 1.38 22.69
CA ILE A 617 15.07 2.78 22.28
C ILE A 617 14.42 2.84 20.89
N PRO A 618 13.15 3.27 20.79
CA PRO A 618 12.45 3.34 19.51
C PRO A 618 12.98 4.49 18.63
N GLY A 619 12.78 4.38 17.31
CA GLY A 619 13.04 5.47 16.36
C GLY A 619 14.52 5.75 16.05
N LEU A 620 15.44 4.83 16.39
CA LEU A 620 16.84 4.95 15.99
C LEU A 620 17.01 4.64 14.50
N ALA A 621 17.74 5.50 13.79
CA ALA A 621 18.19 5.24 12.44
C ALA A 621 19.54 4.51 12.48
N TYR A 622 19.66 3.41 11.74
CA TYR A 622 20.87 2.59 11.69
C TYR A 622 21.58 2.72 10.35
N SER A 623 22.90 2.88 10.39
CA SER A 623 23.74 2.70 9.21
C SER A 623 24.19 1.25 9.12
N TRP A 624 23.88 0.60 8.00
CA TRP A 624 24.25 -0.78 7.73
C TRP A 624 25.57 -0.87 6.96
N SER A 625 26.34 -1.93 7.23
CA SER A 625 27.56 -2.25 6.48
C SER A 625 27.86 -3.75 6.55
N ALA A 626 28.48 -4.28 5.49
CA ALA A 626 28.96 -5.65 5.42
C ALA A 626 30.46 -5.63 5.11
N THR A 627 31.27 -6.30 5.93
CA THR A 627 32.75 -6.30 5.75
C THR A 627 33.27 -7.47 4.93
N ASP A 628 32.53 -8.58 4.87
CA ASP A 628 32.87 -9.78 4.12
C ASP A 628 31.63 -10.65 3.87
N GLY A 629 31.75 -11.68 3.04
CA GLY A 629 30.69 -12.67 2.77
C GLY A 629 29.54 -12.21 1.90
N GLY A 630 29.46 -10.90 1.57
CA GLY A 630 28.36 -10.34 0.77
C GLY A 630 28.30 -8.81 0.85
N THR A 631 27.17 -8.25 0.38
CA THR A 631 26.82 -6.83 0.48
C THR A 631 25.55 -6.66 1.32
N ILE A 632 25.33 -5.49 1.92
CA ILE A 632 24.08 -5.16 2.62
C ILE A 632 23.61 -3.76 2.23
N ASP A 633 22.31 -3.59 2.05
CA ASP A 633 21.71 -2.30 1.72
C ASP A 633 21.28 -1.49 2.95
N ALA A 634 20.69 -0.31 2.73
CA ALA A 634 20.24 0.59 3.80
C ALA A 634 19.02 0.06 4.58
N SER A 635 18.31 -0.92 4.06
CA SER A 635 17.18 -1.57 4.75
C SER A 635 17.62 -2.72 5.66
N GLY A 636 18.87 -3.18 5.52
CA GLY A 636 19.39 -4.34 6.25
C GLY A 636 19.29 -5.65 5.45
N LEU A 637 18.99 -5.61 4.15
CA LEU A 637 18.96 -6.79 3.30
C LEU A 637 20.38 -7.18 2.86
N PHE A 638 20.88 -8.31 3.36
CA PHE A 638 22.19 -8.86 3.01
C PHE A 638 22.08 -9.78 1.80
N THR A 639 22.98 -9.62 0.82
CA THR A 639 23.12 -10.48 -0.36
C THR A 639 24.46 -11.20 -0.31
N ALA A 640 24.44 -12.52 -0.33
CA ALA A 640 25.61 -13.38 -0.22
C ALA A 640 26.56 -13.24 -1.42
N GLY A 641 27.86 -13.18 -1.13
CA GLY A 641 28.92 -13.31 -2.12
C GLY A 641 29.10 -14.75 -2.61
N THR A 642 30.02 -14.96 -3.54
CA THR A 642 30.26 -16.26 -4.19
C THR A 642 31.12 -17.22 -3.37
N THR A 643 31.70 -16.79 -2.25
CA THR A 643 32.62 -17.60 -1.43
C THR A 643 31.87 -18.20 -0.23
N PRO A 644 31.75 -19.54 -0.14
CA PRO A 644 31.17 -20.18 1.03
C PRO A 644 32.03 -20.01 2.29
N GLY A 645 31.40 -19.82 3.44
CA GLY A 645 32.04 -19.67 4.73
C GLY A 645 31.11 -19.08 5.80
N ILE A 646 31.52 -19.14 7.06
CA ILE A 646 30.88 -18.43 8.16
C ILE A 646 31.62 -17.11 8.36
N PHE A 647 30.94 -15.99 8.10
CA PHE A 647 31.51 -14.65 8.16
C PHE A 647 31.17 -14.00 9.50
N THR A 648 32.06 -14.19 10.48
CA THR A 648 31.82 -13.75 11.86
C THR A 648 31.78 -12.22 11.97
N ASN A 649 30.72 -11.68 12.57
CA ASN A 649 30.46 -10.25 12.75
C ASN A 649 30.57 -9.42 11.47
N ALA A 650 30.27 -10.04 10.32
CA ALA A 650 30.47 -9.41 9.03
C ALA A 650 29.36 -8.40 8.70
N VAL A 651 28.15 -8.58 9.22
CA VAL A 651 27.06 -7.61 9.11
C VAL A 651 27.04 -6.75 10.35
N ALA A 652 27.02 -5.43 10.15
CA ALA A 652 27.05 -4.45 11.23
C ALA A 652 25.95 -3.39 11.06
N ALA A 653 25.19 -3.15 12.14
CA ALA A 653 24.27 -2.02 12.26
C ALA A 653 24.82 -1.04 13.29
N SER A 654 25.01 0.23 12.89
CA SER A 654 25.59 1.25 13.78
C SER A 654 24.67 2.45 13.96
N CYS A 655 24.60 2.97 15.19
CA CYS A 655 23.92 4.21 15.52
C CYS A 655 24.67 4.89 16.67
N GLY A 656 24.91 6.20 16.58
CA GLY A 656 25.52 6.97 17.68
C GLY A 656 26.89 6.48 18.17
N GLY A 657 27.66 5.78 17.33
CA GLY A 657 28.96 5.19 17.69
C GLY A 657 28.90 3.83 18.39
N VAL A 658 27.70 3.28 18.57
CA VAL A 658 27.45 1.90 19.03
C VAL A 658 27.19 1.03 17.81
N THR A 659 27.72 -0.20 17.80
CA THR A 659 27.56 -1.15 16.69
C THR A 659 27.12 -2.51 17.21
N GLY A 660 26.04 -3.04 16.61
CA GLY A 660 25.60 -4.42 16.75
C GLY A 660 26.05 -5.24 15.54
N TYR A 661 26.23 -6.55 15.73
CA TYR A 661 26.79 -7.43 14.70
C TYR A 661 25.94 -8.69 14.49
N ALA A 662 25.95 -9.20 13.25
CA ALA A 662 25.47 -10.52 12.88
C ALA A 662 26.52 -11.27 12.04
N SER A 663 26.43 -12.60 12.07
CA SER A 663 27.39 -13.50 11.42
C SER A 663 26.69 -14.39 10.38
N PRO A 664 26.62 -13.97 9.09
CA PRO A 664 26.03 -14.80 8.05
C PRO A 664 26.88 -16.04 7.72
N GLU A 665 26.23 -17.16 7.42
CA GLU A 665 26.82 -18.36 6.85
C GLU A 665 26.46 -18.44 5.37
N VAL A 666 27.45 -18.37 4.49
CA VAL A 666 27.28 -18.60 3.06
C VAL A 666 27.64 -20.05 2.75
N TYR A 667 26.77 -20.80 2.08
CA TYR A 667 27.04 -22.21 1.71
C TYR A 667 26.96 -22.44 0.20
N ALA A 668 27.67 -23.45 -0.30
CA ALA A 668 27.53 -23.89 -1.69
C ALA A 668 26.33 -24.85 -1.81
N PRO A 669 25.27 -24.50 -2.56
CA PRO A 669 24.16 -25.41 -2.81
C PRO A 669 24.57 -26.54 -3.78
N VAL A 670 24.07 -27.75 -3.57
CA VAL A 670 24.20 -28.90 -4.50
C VAL A 670 22.82 -29.45 -4.82
N VAL A 671 22.60 -29.93 -6.05
CA VAL A 671 21.34 -30.60 -6.42
C VAL A 671 21.19 -31.91 -5.64
N ASP A 672 20.04 -32.09 -5.00
CA ASP A 672 19.71 -33.24 -4.16
C ASP A 672 18.67 -34.16 -4.82
N HIS A 673 17.57 -33.59 -5.30
CA HIS A 673 16.53 -34.34 -6.01
C HIS A 673 15.74 -33.45 -7.00
N PHE A 674 14.96 -34.08 -7.86
CA PHE A 674 14.02 -33.39 -8.75
C PHE A 674 12.59 -33.63 -8.28
N VAL A 675 11.72 -32.65 -8.51
CA VAL A 675 10.27 -32.81 -8.35
C VAL A 675 9.63 -32.50 -9.69
N LEU A 676 8.75 -33.40 -10.13
CA LEU A 676 7.93 -33.20 -11.33
C LEU A 676 6.52 -32.81 -10.89
N ASP A 677 5.96 -31.81 -11.55
CA ASP A 677 4.55 -31.45 -11.32
C ASP A 677 3.64 -32.62 -11.74
N PRO A 678 2.47 -32.80 -11.09
CA PRO A 678 1.56 -33.87 -11.44
C PRO A 678 1.10 -33.79 -12.90
N ILE A 679 1.31 -34.86 -13.67
CA ILE A 679 0.82 -35.01 -15.03
C ILE A 679 -0.64 -35.43 -14.94
N SER A 680 -1.53 -34.58 -15.47
CA SER A 680 -2.98 -34.76 -15.45
C SER A 680 -3.58 -34.40 -16.83
N GLY A 681 -4.77 -34.92 -17.12
CA GLY A 681 -5.37 -34.85 -18.45
C GLY A 681 -5.13 -36.12 -19.28
N ALA A 682 -5.80 -36.21 -20.43
CA ALA A 682 -5.63 -37.32 -21.36
C ALA A 682 -4.32 -37.15 -22.13
N VAL A 683 -3.38 -38.08 -21.95
CA VAL A 683 -2.14 -38.14 -22.73
C VAL A 683 -2.31 -39.19 -23.82
N TYR A 684 -1.95 -38.87 -25.07
CA TYR A 684 -2.07 -39.79 -26.20
C TYR A 684 -0.70 -40.20 -26.72
N ALA A 685 -0.59 -41.45 -27.14
CA ALA A 685 0.66 -42.01 -27.63
C ALA A 685 1.16 -41.27 -28.88
N GLY A 686 2.41 -40.79 -28.83
CA GLY A 686 3.05 -40.03 -29.91
C GLY A 686 2.75 -38.53 -29.91
N THR A 687 1.78 -38.05 -29.13
CA THR A 687 1.44 -36.62 -29.04
C THR A 687 2.27 -35.94 -27.95
N PRO A 688 2.94 -34.81 -28.23
CA PRO A 688 3.67 -34.06 -27.20
C PRO A 688 2.74 -33.46 -26.14
N PHE A 689 3.15 -33.54 -24.87
CA PHE A 689 2.47 -32.92 -23.73
C PHE A 689 3.50 -32.23 -22.80
N GLY A 690 3.08 -31.16 -22.13
CA GLY A 690 3.96 -30.37 -21.27
C GLY A 690 4.25 -31.05 -19.93
N ILE A 691 5.50 -30.97 -19.48
CA ILE A 691 5.90 -31.32 -18.10
C ILE A 691 6.76 -30.20 -17.51
N ARG A 692 6.76 -30.10 -16.18
CA ARG A 692 7.58 -29.15 -15.42
C ARG A 692 8.36 -29.88 -14.33
N ILE A 693 9.65 -29.58 -14.24
CA ILE A 693 10.63 -30.23 -13.38
C ILE A 693 11.37 -29.16 -12.58
N VAL A 694 11.50 -29.34 -11.27
CA VAL A 694 12.18 -28.42 -10.36
C VAL A 694 13.33 -29.15 -9.66
N ALA A 695 14.52 -28.58 -9.72
CA ALA A 695 15.71 -29.07 -9.01
C ALA A 695 15.71 -28.50 -7.58
N TYR A 696 15.83 -29.38 -6.58
CA TYR A 696 15.91 -28.99 -5.18
C TYR A 696 17.32 -29.22 -4.64
N ASP A 697 17.75 -28.36 -3.72
CA ASP A 697 19.00 -28.50 -2.97
C ASP A 697 18.85 -29.42 -1.74
N GLN A 698 19.97 -29.70 -1.08
CA GLN A 698 20.01 -30.58 0.09
C GLN A 698 19.17 -30.10 1.30
N ASP A 699 18.72 -28.84 1.30
CA ASP A 699 17.89 -28.26 2.35
C ASP A 699 16.41 -28.18 1.93
N GLY A 700 16.04 -28.77 0.80
CA GLY A 700 14.66 -28.81 0.30
C GLY A 700 14.19 -27.48 -0.27
N ARG A 701 15.11 -26.60 -0.71
CA ARG A 701 14.77 -25.36 -1.44
C ARG A 701 15.05 -25.52 -2.93
N VAL A 702 14.42 -24.71 -3.77
CA VAL A 702 14.73 -24.70 -5.21
C VAL A 702 16.19 -24.31 -5.40
N HIS A 703 16.95 -25.15 -6.09
CA HIS A 703 18.34 -24.89 -6.41
C HIS A 703 18.41 -23.97 -7.64
N ALA A 704 18.19 -22.66 -7.43
CA ALA A 704 18.10 -21.68 -8.52
C ALA A 704 19.36 -21.61 -9.42
N GLY A 705 20.52 -21.99 -8.86
CA GLY A 705 21.79 -22.06 -9.60
C GLY A 705 22.02 -23.34 -10.41
N TYR A 706 21.11 -24.32 -10.37
CA TYR A 706 21.20 -25.52 -11.21
C TYR A 706 20.81 -25.20 -12.64
N THR A 707 21.76 -25.36 -13.58
CA THR A 707 21.58 -25.10 -15.02
C THR A 707 21.84 -26.33 -15.89
N GLY A 708 22.23 -27.46 -15.29
CA GLY A 708 22.55 -28.70 -15.99
C GLY A 708 21.32 -29.40 -16.59
N PRO A 709 21.47 -30.17 -17.69
CA PRO A 709 20.38 -30.98 -18.22
C PRO A 709 20.10 -32.21 -17.33
N ALA A 710 18.84 -32.64 -17.26
CA ALA A 710 18.44 -33.89 -16.62
C ALA A 710 18.14 -34.97 -17.69
N GLN A 711 18.49 -36.21 -17.40
CA GLN A 711 18.10 -37.38 -18.20
C GLN A 711 16.64 -37.74 -17.92
N LEU A 712 15.84 -37.91 -18.96
CA LEU A 712 14.44 -38.33 -18.89
C LEU A 712 14.30 -39.80 -19.28
N THR A 713 13.55 -40.55 -18.47
CA THR A 713 13.13 -41.91 -18.78
C THR A 713 11.66 -42.07 -18.43
N ASP A 714 10.94 -42.91 -19.15
CA ASP A 714 9.61 -43.34 -18.76
C ASP A 714 9.54 -44.87 -18.65
N THR A 715 8.47 -45.39 -18.06
CA THR A 715 8.29 -46.84 -17.85
C THR A 715 8.12 -47.65 -19.13
N THR A 716 7.79 -47.02 -20.26
CA THR A 716 7.73 -47.66 -21.58
C THR A 716 9.06 -47.60 -22.33
N GLY A 717 9.95 -46.69 -21.93
CA GLY A 717 11.25 -46.45 -22.58
C GLY A 717 11.14 -45.73 -23.92
N THR A 718 10.06 -44.98 -24.14
CA THR A 718 9.76 -44.30 -25.41
C THR A 718 9.58 -42.79 -25.27
N VAL A 719 9.97 -42.20 -24.15
CA VAL A 719 9.95 -40.74 -23.95
C VAL A 719 10.91 -40.02 -24.90
N THR A 720 10.42 -38.97 -25.56
CA THR A 720 11.21 -38.07 -26.41
C THR A 720 10.89 -36.60 -26.10
N PRO A 721 11.89 -35.72 -25.95
CA PRO A 721 13.32 -36.00 -25.92
C PRO A 721 13.75 -36.76 -24.63
N ALA A 722 14.81 -37.56 -24.71
CA ALA A 722 15.35 -38.32 -23.57
C ALA A 722 16.24 -37.49 -22.63
N VAL A 723 16.47 -36.21 -22.94
CA VAL A 723 17.29 -35.28 -22.15
C VAL A 723 16.60 -33.92 -22.19
N THR A 724 16.53 -33.24 -21.04
CA THR A 724 16.00 -31.87 -20.96
C THR A 724 16.94 -30.85 -21.60
N GLY A 725 16.42 -29.66 -21.89
CA GLY A 725 17.26 -28.47 -22.08
C GLY A 725 17.90 -28.00 -20.76
N ALA A 726 18.60 -26.86 -20.81
CA ALA A 726 19.16 -26.23 -19.62
C ALA A 726 18.05 -25.76 -18.67
N PHE A 727 18.24 -25.98 -17.37
CA PHE A 727 17.36 -25.44 -16.34
C PHE A 727 17.62 -23.94 -16.19
N THR A 728 16.56 -23.16 -15.98
CA THR A 728 16.62 -21.73 -15.69
C THR A 728 16.04 -21.50 -14.31
N GLY A 729 16.81 -20.92 -13.39
CA GLY A 729 16.35 -20.75 -12.01
C GLY A 729 16.07 -22.08 -11.29
N GLY A 730 16.76 -23.16 -11.65
CA GLY A 730 16.50 -24.49 -11.10
C GLY A 730 15.19 -25.11 -11.58
N VAL A 731 14.54 -24.56 -12.61
CA VAL A 731 13.30 -25.09 -13.21
C VAL A 731 13.50 -25.38 -14.69
N TRP A 732 12.94 -26.49 -15.16
CA TRP A 732 12.78 -26.79 -16.57
C TRP A 732 11.32 -27.11 -16.89
N ALA A 733 10.77 -26.47 -17.92
CA ALA A 733 9.46 -26.79 -18.46
C ALA A 733 9.59 -27.02 -19.97
N GLY A 734 8.94 -28.07 -20.47
CA GLY A 734 9.02 -28.43 -21.88
C GLY A 734 8.08 -29.56 -22.24
N ASN A 735 7.90 -29.77 -23.55
CA ASN A 735 7.06 -30.84 -24.07
C ASN A 735 7.83 -32.14 -24.20
N VAL A 736 7.18 -33.25 -23.85
CA VAL A 736 7.65 -34.62 -24.07
C VAL A 736 6.56 -35.43 -24.76
N ALA A 737 6.93 -36.43 -25.55
CA ALA A 737 6.00 -37.40 -26.13
C ALA A 737 6.35 -38.81 -25.65
N ILE A 738 5.34 -39.68 -25.51
CA ILE A 738 5.52 -41.09 -25.17
C ILE A 738 4.88 -41.91 -26.28
N ALA A 739 5.65 -42.73 -27.00
CA ALA A 739 5.17 -43.40 -28.21
C ALA A 739 4.28 -44.63 -27.94
N THR A 740 4.30 -45.18 -26.72
CA THR A 740 3.56 -46.41 -26.38
C THR A 740 2.35 -46.11 -25.51
N SER A 741 1.15 -46.50 -25.95
CA SER A 741 -0.06 -46.44 -25.13
C SER A 741 -0.10 -47.56 -24.10
N THR A 742 -0.22 -47.18 -22.83
CA THR A 742 -0.39 -48.09 -21.70
C THR A 742 -0.86 -47.31 -20.47
N THR A 743 -1.44 -48.01 -19.50
CA THR A 743 -1.84 -47.43 -18.22
C THR A 743 -0.68 -47.38 -17.23
N GLY A 744 -0.66 -46.40 -16.33
CA GLY A 744 0.27 -46.32 -15.20
C GLY A 744 1.71 -45.95 -15.56
N VAL A 745 1.89 -45.14 -16.60
CA VAL A 745 3.18 -44.60 -17.02
C VAL A 745 3.70 -43.57 -16.01
N THR A 746 5.00 -43.57 -15.74
CA THR A 746 5.67 -42.51 -14.96
C THR A 746 6.88 -41.99 -15.71
N VAL A 747 7.15 -40.69 -15.63
CA VAL A 747 8.37 -40.05 -16.14
C VAL A 747 9.33 -39.80 -14.98
N THR A 748 10.61 -40.14 -15.15
CA THR A 748 11.68 -39.93 -14.19
C THR A 748 12.75 -39.01 -14.78
N ALA A 749 13.09 -37.96 -14.03
CA ALA A 749 14.21 -37.06 -14.29
C ALA A 749 15.40 -37.42 -13.39
N SER A 750 16.63 -37.40 -13.92
CA SER A 750 17.83 -37.69 -13.14
C SER A 750 19.08 -36.96 -13.62
N ASP A 751 19.95 -36.58 -12.67
CA ASP A 751 21.32 -36.10 -12.92
C ASP A 751 22.23 -36.61 -11.79
N GLY A 752 23.17 -37.48 -12.12
CA GLY A 752 24.02 -38.15 -11.15
C GLY A 752 23.23 -38.96 -10.11
N ALA A 753 23.28 -38.54 -8.84
CA ALA A 753 22.56 -39.18 -7.74
C ALA A 753 21.19 -38.56 -7.46
N ALA A 754 20.91 -37.37 -8.01
CA ALA A 754 19.63 -36.68 -7.86
C ALA A 754 18.61 -37.26 -8.85
N SER A 755 17.41 -37.58 -8.36
CA SER A 755 16.32 -38.09 -9.20
C SER A 755 14.95 -37.63 -8.70
N GLY A 756 13.96 -37.70 -9.58
CA GLY A 756 12.55 -37.40 -9.29
C GLY A 756 11.64 -38.15 -10.25
N THR A 757 10.51 -38.65 -9.77
CA THR A 757 9.54 -39.40 -10.59
C THR A 757 8.16 -38.76 -10.47
N SER A 758 7.46 -38.62 -11.60
CA SER A 758 6.08 -38.12 -11.66
C SER A 758 5.09 -39.05 -10.97
N ASN A 759 3.84 -38.59 -10.83
CA ASN A 759 2.71 -39.50 -10.61
C ASN A 759 2.57 -40.49 -11.77
N ALA A 760 1.84 -41.58 -11.53
CA ALA A 760 1.39 -42.48 -12.58
C ALA A 760 0.24 -41.84 -13.37
N PHE A 761 0.27 -41.95 -14.69
CA PHE A 761 -0.77 -41.49 -15.61
C PHE A 761 -0.95 -42.48 -16.76
N ASP A 762 -2.08 -42.40 -17.46
CA ASP A 762 -2.37 -43.29 -18.58
C ASP A 762 -2.02 -42.61 -19.91
N VAL A 763 -1.35 -43.35 -20.80
CA VAL A 763 -1.12 -42.96 -22.18
C VAL A 763 -2.11 -43.73 -23.05
N LEU A 764 -3.07 -43.02 -23.64
CA LEU A 764 -4.14 -43.55 -24.46
C LEU A 764 -3.70 -43.74 -25.91
N ALA A 765 -4.38 -44.59 -26.66
CA ALA A 765 -4.19 -44.67 -28.11
C ALA A 765 -4.92 -43.49 -28.79
N PRO A 766 -4.30 -42.80 -29.77
CA PRO A 766 -4.96 -41.74 -30.53
C PRO A 766 -6.12 -42.31 -31.39
N GLN A 767 -7.16 -41.49 -31.61
CA GLN A 767 -8.32 -41.78 -32.45
C GLN A 767 -7.97 -41.55 -33.92
N GLY A 768 -8.18 -42.56 -34.79
CA GLY A 768 -7.96 -42.46 -36.23
C GLY A 768 -9.18 -42.89 -37.05
N GLY A 769 -9.30 -42.38 -38.29
CA GLY A 769 -10.40 -42.68 -39.21
C GLY A 769 -11.45 -41.56 -39.28
N THR A 770 -12.74 -41.94 -39.36
CA THR A 770 -13.87 -41.00 -39.30
C THR A 770 -14.18 -40.66 -37.84
N ILE A 771 -14.13 -39.38 -37.49
CA ILE A 771 -14.46 -38.83 -36.17
C ILE A 771 -15.78 -38.08 -36.30
N ALA A 772 -16.78 -38.46 -35.53
CA ALA A 772 -18.07 -37.80 -35.48
C ALA A 772 -18.19 -36.98 -34.20
N ILE A 773 -18.50 -35.70 -34.35
CA ILE A 773 -18.73 -34.74 -33.27
C ILE A 773 -20.20 -34.37 -33.33
N ASP A 774 -20.97 -34.85 -32.38
CA ASP A 774 -22.37 -34.49 -32.24
C ASP A 774 -22.42 -33.13 -31.51
N CYS A 775 -22.86 -32.05 -32.18
CA CYS A 775 -22.77 -30.67 -31.69
C CYS A 775 -23.68 -30.36 -30.49
N TRP A 776 -24.28 -31.38 -29.90
CA TRP A 776 -25.21 -31.30 -28.77
C TRP A 776 -24.75 -32.19 -27.60
N GLU A 777 -23.59 -32.85 -27.71
CA GLU A 777 -23.02 -33.59 -26.60
C GLU A 777 -22.22 -32.65 -25.68
N ASP A 778 -22.57 -32.65 -24.39
CA ASP A 778 -21.95 -31.81 -23.36
C ASP A 778 -20.40 -31.92 -23.33
N ASP A 779 -19.84 -33.09 -23.65
CA ASP A 779 -18.40 -33.37 -23.59
C ASP A 779 -17.60 -32.83 -24.79
N HIS A 780 -18.28 -32.24 -25.80
CA HIS A 780 -17.67 -31.70 -27.03
C HIS A 780 -18.16 -30.28 -27.37
N GLN A 781 -18.68 -29.58 -26.35
CA GLN A 781 -19.46 -28.35 -26.50
C GLN A 781 -19.11 -27.32 -25.41
N ASP A 782 -18.88 -26.06 -25.78
CA ASP A 782 -18.65 -24.95 -24.84
C ASP A 782 -19.30 -23.64 -25.36
N PRO A 783 -20.22 -23.00 -24.62
CA PRO A 783 -20.78 -23.46 -23.34
C PRO A 783 -21.68 -24.69 -23.50
N VAL A 784 -21.72 -25.53 -22.47
CA VAL A 784 -22.67 -26.65 -22.40
C VAL A 784 -24.10 -26.11 -22.26
N LEU A 785 -24.97 -26.46 -23.20
CA LEU A 785 -26.37 -26.02 -23.24
C LEU A 785 -27.30 -27.13 -22.73
N PRO A 786 -28.36 -26.81 -21.96
CA PRO A 786 -29.32 -27.81 -21.54
C PRO A 786 -30.33 -28.15 -22.66
N THR A 787 -30.50 -29.44 -22.96
CA THR A 787 -31.49 -29.89 -23.94
C THR A 787 -32.93 -29.61 -23.50
N THR A 788 -33.70 -28.90 -24.32
CA THR A 788 -35.16 -28.70 -24.11
C THR A 788 -36.00 -29.36 -25.21
N THR A 789 -37.21 -29.79 -24.84
CA THR A 789 -38.25 -30.27 -25.78
C THR A 789 -39.42 -29.30 -25.88
N ASP A 790 -39.38 -28.19 -25.14
CA ASP A 790 -40.38 -27.14 -25.18
C ASP A 790 -40.10 -26.18 -26.34
N ALA A 791 -40.95 -26.22 -27.36
CA ALA A 791 -40.80 -25.35 -28.53
C ALA A 791 -40.97 -23.85 -28.18
N GLY A 792 -41.58 -23.53 -27.04
CA GLY A 792 -41.68 -22.14 -26.55
C GLY A 792 -40.38 -21.59 -25.96
N ALA A 793 -39.35 -22.43 -25.79
CA ALA A 793 -38.01 -22.02 -25.36
C ALA A 793 -37.12 -21.57 -26.52
N LEU A 794 -37.56 -21.72 -27.77
CA LEU A 794 -36.92 -21.08 -28.92
C LEU A 794 -37.45 -19.64 -28.97
N ASP A 795 -36.74 -18.68 -28.38
CA ASP A 795 -36.99 -17.24 -28.53
C ASP A 795 -36.17 -16.73 -29.72
N ASP A 796 -36.72 -15.82 -30.52
CA ASP A 796 -36.02 -15.23 -31.67
C ASP A 796 -35.41 -13.85 -31.35
N ALA A 797 -35.39 -13.45 -30.07
CA ALA A 797 -34.90 -12.16 -29.61
C ALA A 797 -34.22 -12.16 -28.23
N ASP A 798 -33.85 -13.32 -27.66
CA ASP A 798 -33.24 -13.39 -26.32
C ASP A 798 -31.70 -13.38 -26.32
N GLY A 799 -31.09 -13.58 -27.49
CA GLY A 799 -29.64 -13.49 -27.67
C GLY A 799 -28.89 -14.73 -27.22
N GLN A 800 -29.53 -15.91 -27.18
CA GLN A 800 -28.93 -17.14 -26.66
C GLN A 800 -29.04 -18.33 -27.62
N TRP A 801 -28.04 -19.21 -27.56
CA TRP A 801 -28.16 -20.53 -28.19
C TRP A 801 -29.06 -21.44 -27.35
N THR A 802 -29.97 -22.14 -28.01
CA THR A 802 -30.87 -23.12 -27.39
C THR A 802 -30.68 -24.49 -28.02
N GLU A 803 -30.37 -25.49 -27.20
CA GLU A 803 -30.33 -26.88 -27.63
C GLU A 803 -31.74 -27.49 -27.60
N PHE A 804 -32.34 -27.73 -28.76
CA PHE A 804 -33.75 -28.13 -28.87
C PHE A 804 -33.93 -29.48 -29.56
N LYS A 805 -34.73 -30.35 -28.95
CA LYS A 805 -35.14 -31.65 -29.48
C LYS A 805 -36.62 -31.67 -29.87
N SER A 806 -36.89 -31.56 -31.18
CA SER A 806 -38.23 -31.72 -31.76
C SER A 806 -38.73 -33.17 -31.60
N PRO A 807 -40.03 -33.41 -31.34
CA PRO A 807 -40.62 -34.76 -31.24
C PRO A 807 -40.40 -35.64 -32.48
N ASP A 808 -40.27 -35.02 -33.65
CA ASP A 808 -40.10 -35.72 -34.93
C ASP A 808 -38.62 -35.95 -35.30
N ARG A 809 -37.67 -35.55 -34.44
CA ARG A 809 -36.22 -35.70 -34.65
C ARG A 809 -35.60 -36.76 -33.75
N ALA A 810 -34.65 -37.51 -34.30
CA ALA A 810 -33.92 -38.55 -33.57
C ALA A 810 -32.88 -37.98 -32.59
N TYR A 811 -32.40 -36.76 -32.81
CA TYR A 811 -31.33 -36.09 -32.07
C TYR A 811 -31.67 -34.60 -31.84
N PRO A 812 -31.15 -33.97 -30.76
CA PRO A 812 -31.23 -32.53 -30.53
C PRO A 812 -30.43 -31.71 -31.56
N THR A 813 -30.66 -30.41 -31.62
CA THR A 813 -29.90 -29.50 -32.48
C THR A 813 -29.73 -28.17 -31.77
N VAL A 814 -28.55 -27.58 -31.86
CA VAL A 814 -28.27 -26.26 -31.30
C VAL A 814 -28.78 -25.18 -32.26
N PHE A 815 -29.73 -24.37 -31.81
CA PHE A 815 -30.38 -23.30 -32.59
C PHE A 815 -30.15 -21.91 -32.00
N ALA A 816 -30.19 -20.91 -32.87
CA ALA A 816 -30.36 -19.51 -32.49
C ALA A 816 -31.33 -18.82 -33.47
N GLY A 817 -31.91 -17.71 -33.03
CA GLY A 817 -32.77 -16.86 -33.82
C GLY A 817 -31.99 -16.02 -34.83
N VAL A 818 -32.48 -15.87 -36.07
CA VAL A 818 -31.86 -15.02 -37.09
C VAL A 818 -31.87 -13.53 -36.70
N ASN A 819 -32.79 -13.09 -35.85
CA ASN A 819 -32.80 -11.71 -35.37
C ASN A 819 -31.87 -11.50 -34.16
N GLU A 820 -31.34 -12.57 -33.56
CA GLU A 820 -30.43 -12.51 -32.41
C GLU A 820 -29.00 -12.17 -32.81
N GLU A 821 -28.69 -12.26 -34.11
CA GLU A 821 -27.38 -11.95 -34.68
C GLU A 821 -26.97 -10.47 -34.42
N ASP A 822 -27.94 -9.57 -34.29
CA ASP A 822 -27.76 -8.14 -33.94
C ASP A 822 -27.65 -7.90 -32.41
N HIS A 823 -27.78 -8.95 -31.59
CA HIS A 823 -27.78 -8.93 -30.12
C HIS A 823 -26.54 -9.57 -29.49
N ASP A 824 -25.44 -9.72 -30.25
CA ASP A 824 -24.16 -10.28 -29.78
C ASP A 824 -24.27 -11.72 -29.23
N LEU A 825 -24.74 -12.67 -30.06
CA LEU A 825 -24.79 -14.11 -29.71
C LEU A 825 -23.47 -14.59 -29.08
N PRO A 826 -23.53 -15.37 -27.99
CA PRO A 826 -22.33 -15.92 -27.37
C PRO A 826 -21.61 -16.84 -28.34
N LEU A 827 -20.28 -16.87 -28.27
CA LEU A 827 -19.47 -17.71 -29.14
C LEU A 827 -19.64 -19.18 -28.76
N MET A 828 -19.97 -20.01 -29.75
CA MET A 828 -20.14 -21.44 -29.57
C MET A 828 -18.89 -22.18 -30.05
N ARG A 829 -18.29 -23.01 -29.20
CA ARG A 829 -17.12 -23.85 -29.51
C ARG A 829 -17.54 -25.32 -29.52
N PHE A 830 -17.28 -26.00 -30.62
CA PHE A 830 -17.35 -27.46 -30.72
C PHE A 830 -15.94 -28.02 -30.90
N TYR A 831 -15.60 -29.06 -30.13
CA TYR A 831 -14.23 -29.54 -30.06
C TYR A 831 -14.11 -31.06 -29.96
N ALA A 832 -12.94 -31.60 -30.32
CA ALA A 832 -12.59 -33.00 -30.11
C ALA A 832 -11.08 -33.15 -29.89
N ASP A 833 -10.71 -34.03 -28.95
CA ASP A 833 -9.33 -34.28 -28.53
C ASP A 833 -8.86 -35.70 -28.85
N GLY A 834 -7.54 -35.90 -28.85
CA GLY A 834 -6.93 -37.20 -29.07
C GLY A 834 -7.00 -37.66 -30.53
N ILE A 835 -7.06 -36.72 -31.46
CA ILE A 835 -7.12 -36.97 -32.90
C ILE A 835 -5.72 -37.28 -33.42
N GLN A 836 -5.60 -38.26 -34.31
CA GLN A 836 -4.33 -38.54 -34.97
C GLN A 836 -3.94 -37.36 -35.88
N THR A 837 -2.70 -36.88 -35.76
CA THR A 837 -2.13 -35.85 -36.65
C THR A 837 -2.25 -36.26 -38.12
N GLY A 838 -2.76 -35.36 -38.95
CA GLY A 838 -2.92 -35.58 -40.39
C GLY A 838 -4.00 -34.71 -41.02
N PRO A 839 -4.17 -34.79 -42.35
CA PRO A 839 -5.22 -34.07 -43.07
C PRO A 839 -6.60 -34.73 -42.87
N TYR A 840 -7.61 -33.91 -42.60
CA TYR A 840 -9.02 -34.33 -42.49
C TYR A 840 -9.93 -33.49 -43.38
N HIS A 841 -10.85 -34.14 -44.07
CA HIS A 841 -12.01 -33.49 -44.68
C HIS A 841 -13.09 -33.26 -43.63
N ILE A 842 -13.63 -32.04 -43.56
CA ILE A 842 -14.65 -31.66 -42.59
C ILE A 842 -16.00 -31.55 -43.28
N HIS A 843 -17.00 -32.20 -42.69
CA HIS A 843 -18.40 -32.06 -43.06
C HIS A 843 -19.21 -31.53 -41.87
N ALA A 844 -20.18 -30.65 -42.13
CA ALA A 844 -21.11 -30.18 -41.11
C ALA A 844 -22.55 -30.46 -41.53
N LYS A 845 -23.36 -30.92 -40.58
CA LYS A 845 -24.77 -31.22 -40.75
C LYS A 845 -25.58 -30.01 -40.28
N LEU A 846 -26.06 -29.23 -41.23
CA LEU A 846 -26.70 -27.93 -40.98
C LEU A 846 -28.19 -28.00 -41.19
N TYR A 847 -28.94 -27.16 -40.47
CA TYR A 847 -30.38 -27.06 -40.61
C TYR A 847 -30.77 -26.42 -41.96
N THR A 848 -31.62 -27.11 -42.71
CA THR A 848 -32.10 -26.71 -44.04
C THR A 848 -33.62 -26.83 -44.10
N ALA A 849 -34.33 -25.73 -43.89
CA ALA A 849 -35.78 -25.77 -43.91
C ALA A 849 -36.28 -25.65 -45.37
N GLY A 850 -37.16 -26.55 -45.85
CA GLY A 850 -37.58 -26.64 -47.27
C GLY A 850 -38.05 -25.33 -47.97
N GLU A 851 -38.05 -25.36 -49.32
CA GLU A 851 -38.32 -24.29 -50.32
C GLU A 851 -38.45 -22.83 -49.78
N GLY A 852 -37.41 -22.01 -50.04
CA GLY A 852 -37.43 -20.55 -49.83
C GLY A 852 -36.81 -20.02 -48.54
N ARG A 853 -35.94 -20.79 -47.88
CA ARG A 853 -35.29 -20.46 -46.58
C ARG A 853 -33.78 -20.68 -46.64
N ASP A 854 -33.13 -19.99 -47.58
CA ASP A 854 -31.70 -20.13 -47.85
C ASP A 854 -30.87 -19.32 -46.83
N MET A 855 -29.88 -19.96 -46.19
CA MET A 855 -29.06 -19.37 -45.11
C MET A 855 -27.57 -19.51 -45.40
N ARG A 856 -26.78 -18.52 -44.99
CA ARG A 856 -25.30 -18.56 -44.95
C ARG A 856 -24.86 -18.82 -43.52
N TYR A 857 -24.15 -19.92 -43.27
CA TYR A 857 -23.62 -20.25 -41.94
C TYR A 857 -22.15 -19.84 -41.84
N PHE A 858 -21.76 -19.12 -40.78
CA PHE A 858 -20.39 -18.69 -40.54
C PHE A 858 -19.66 -19.56 -39.53
N TYR A 859 -18.35 -19.78 -39.75
CA TYR A 859 -17.48 -20.52 -38.83
C TYR A 859 -16.02 -20.07 -38.92
N GLY A 860 -15.22 -20.45 -37.92
CA GLY A 860 -13.78 -20.27 -37.88
C GLY A 860 -13.10 -21.34 -37.01
N PHE A 861 -11.79 -21.54 -37.21
CA PHE A 861 -10.98 -22.47 -36.41
C PHE A 861 -10.21 -21.75 -35.27
N GLU A 862 -10.38 -20.43 -35.16
CA GLU A 862 -9.82 -19.61 -34.09
C GLU A 862 -10.92 -18.75 -33.47
N ALA A 863 -10.94 -18.65 -32.14
CA ALA A 863 -11.95 -17.87 -31.40
C ALA A 863 -11.96 -16.37 -31.80
N ALA A 864 -10.82 -15.82 -32.21
CA ALA A 864 -10.69 -14.43 -32.65
C ALA A 864 -11.30 -14.16 -34.04
N ALA A 865 -11.52 -15.21 -34.85
CA ALA A 865 -12.00 -15.09 -36.23
C ALA A 865 -13.14 -16.09 -36.56
N PRO A 866 -14.25 -16.10 -35.80
CA PRO A 866 -15.30 -17.12 -35.93
C PRO A 866 -16.20 -16.97 -37.16
N LYS A 867 -15.98 -15.93 -37.98
CA LYS A 867 -16.65 -15.72 -39.28
C LYS A 867 -15.67 -15.75 -40.46
N ALA A 868 -14.49 -16.34 -40.29
CA ALA A 868 -13.47 -16.39 -41.33
C ALA A 868 -13.94 -17.16 -42.57
N TYR A 869 -14.80 -18.16 -42.38
CA TYR A 869 -15.35 -19.01 -43.43
C TYR A 869 -16.88 -19.01 -43.39
N HIS A 870 -17.50 -19.42 -44.50
CA HIS A 870 -18.95 -19.59 -44.58
C HIS A 870 -19.35 -20.67 -45.57
N VAL A 871 -20.54 -21.24 -45.37
CA VAL A 871 -21.19 -22.13 -46.33
C VAL A 871 -22.65 -21.71 -46.55
N ASP A 872 -23.04 -21.66 -47.82
CA ASP A 872 -24.40 -21.29 -48.23
C ASP A 872 -25.27 -22.54 -48.36
N THR A 873 -26.36 -22.57 -47.63
CA THR A 873 -27.39 -23.59 -47.68
C THR A 873 -28.54 -23.12 -48.59
N VAL A 874 -28.87 -23.90 -49.61
CA VAL A 874 -29.97 -23.61 -50.56
C VAL A 874 -31.06 -24.66 -50.39
N GLY A 875 -32.29 -24.24 -50.10
CA GLY A 875 -33.42 -25.11 -49.80
C GLY A 875 -33.92 -25.91 -51.01
N GLY A 876 -34.16 -27.21 -50.82
CA GLY A 876 -34.78 -28.09 -51.81
C GLY A 876 -36.32 -28.13 -51.76
N ALA A 877 -36.93 -28.65 -52.83
CA ALA A 877 -38.38 -28.83 -52.95
C ALA A 877 -38.91 -29.99 -52.09
N GLY A 878 -39.42 -29.69 -50.89
CA GLY A 878 -40.41 -30.50 -50.17
C GLY A 878 -40.05 -31.06 -48.79
N GLY A 879 -40.96 -30.83 -47.82
CA GLY A 879 -41.32 -31.72 -46.69
C GLY A 879 -40.39 -31.82 -45.47
N ASP A 880 -40.89 -31.33 -44.31
CA ASP A 880 -40.40 -31.43 -42.92
C ASP A 880 -38.95 -30.98 -42.61
N GLU A 881 -38.64 -30.68 -41.35
CA GLU A 881 -37.36 -30.12 -40.85
C GLU A 881 -36.13 -30.96 -41.27
N ALA A 882 -35.53 -30.66 -42.42
CA ALA A 882 -34.41 -31.42 -42.96
C ALA A 882 -33.07 -30.83 -42.52
N HIS A 883 -32.11 -31.69 -42.15
CA HIS A 883 -30.70 -31.31 -42.05
C HIS A 883 -29.94 -31.95 -43.21
N ALA A 884 -28.98 -31.24 -43.80
CA ALA A 884 -28.14 -31.75 -44.86
C ALA A 884 -26.65 -31.62 -44.51
N TRP A 885 -25.84 -32.53 -45.03
CA TRP A 885 -24.39 -32.48 -44.90
C TRP A 885 -23.81 -31.52 -45.93
N TYR A 886 -22.96 -30.62 -45.47
CA TYR A 886 -22.20 -29.67 -46.27
C TYR A 886 -20.72 -29.90 -46.06
N ASP A 887 -19.95 -29.74 -47.13
CA ASP A 887 -18.49 -29.81 -47.11
C ASP A 887 -17.93 -28.46 -46.66
N LEU A 888 -17.11 -28.48 -45.61
CA LEU A 888 -16.46 -27.31 -45.04
C LEU A 888 -14.97 -27.19 -45.45
N GLY A 889 -14.45 -28.15 -46.22
CA GLY A 889 -13.08 -28.16 -46.72
C GLY A 889 -12.16 -29.16 -46.00
N THR A 890 -10.84 -28.94 -46.11
CA THR A 890 -9.80 -29.79 -45.51
C THR A 890 -8.98 -28.97 -44.52
N ILE A 891 -8.61 -29.58 -43.40
CA ILE A 891 -7.67 -29.03 -42.42
C ILE A 891 -6.55 -30.01 -42.12
N ASP A 892 -5.44 -29.51 -41.59
CA ASP A 892 -4.37 -30.32 -41.01
C ASP A 892 -4.46 -30.27 -39.48
N VAL A 893 -4.78 -31.40 -38.86
CA VAL A 893 -4.73 -31.55 -37.40
C VAL A 893 -3.28 -31.84 -37.03
N THR A 894 -2.64 -31.00 -36.21
CA THR A 894 -1.20 -31.10 -35.93
C THR A 894 -0.87 -31.35 -34.46
N ASP A 895 -1.69 -30.86 -33.54
CA ASP A 895 -1.54 -31.00 -32.08
C ASP A 895 -2.46 -32.08 -31.48
N GLY A 896 -3.23 -32.76 -32.32
CA GLY A 896 -4.17 -33.80 -31.92
C GLY A 896 -5.48 -33.28 -31.34
N THR A 897 -5.79 -32.01 -31.57
CA THR A 897 -7.06 -31.37 -31.19
C THR A 897 -7.76 -30.77 -32.41
N PHE A 898 -9.08 -30.63 -32.33
CA PHE A 898 -9.89 -29.93 -33.32
C PHE A 898 -10.85 -28.99 -32.62
N ASP A 899 -10.88 -27.74 -33.08
CA ASP A 899 -11.78 -26.70 -32.61
C ASP A 899 -12.50 -26.03 -33.78
N ILE A 900 -13.81 -25.85 -33.67
CA ILE A 900 -14.58 -25.00 -34.57
C ILE A 900 -15.49 -24.08 -33.78
N TYR A 901 -15.42 -22.80 -34.12
CA TYR A 901 -16.14 -21.71 -33.49
C TYR A 901 -17.23 -21.20 -34.43
N VAL A 902 -18.45 -21.09 -33.93
CA VAL A 902 -19.62 -20.60 -34.69
C VAL A 902 -20.33 -19.52 -33.89
N ARG A 903 -20.86 -18.50 -34.58
CA ARG A 903 -21.44 -17.31 -33.93
C ARG A 903 -22.76 -16.83 -34.52
N ASP A 904 -22.99 -17.03 -35.81
CA ASP A 904 -24.15 -16.48 -36.52
C ASP A 904 -24.40 -17.17 -37.87
N ALA A 905 -25.55 -16.87 -38.46
CA ALA A 905 -25.84 -17.13 -39.86
C ALA A 905 -26.28 -15.82 -40.55
N ASP A 906 -26.73 -15.88 -41.80
CA ASP A 906 -27.28 -14.74 -42.54
C ASP A 906 -28.38 -15.27 -43.48
N LEU A 907 -29.51 -14.56 -43.60
CA LEU A 907 -30.51 -14.86 -44.63
C LEU A 907 -29.98 -14.51 -46.03
N LEU A 908 -30.00 -15.47 -46.95
CA LEU A 908 -29.60 -15.20 -48.33
C LEU A 908 -30.69 -14.40 -49.07
N PRO A 909 -30.32 -13.52 -50.04
CA PRO A 909 -31.29 -12.70 -50.78
C PRO A 909 -32.36 -13.47 -51.56
N THR A 910 -32.18 -14.78 -51.73
CA THR A 910 -33.11 -15.71 -52.40
C THR A 910 -34.19 -16.25 -51.45
N ALA A 911 -34.10 -16.00 -50.14
CA ALA A 911 -35.09 -16.40 -49.16
C ALA A 911 -36.44 -15.70 -49.44
N THR A 912 -37.51 -16.49 -49.51
CA THR A 912 -38.88 -16.06 -49.82
C THR A 912 -39.88 -16.35 -48.70
N ASN A 913 -39.45 -17.04 -47.64
CA ASN A 913 -40.25 -17.35 -46.46
C ASN A 913 -39.43 -17.06 -45.18
N PHE A 914 -40.04 -16.44 -44.17
CA PHE A 914 -39.36 -16.05 -42.93
C PHE A 914 -39.61 -17.12 -41.87
N TYR A 915 -38.59 -17.95 -41.62
CA TYR A 915 -38.55 -18.82 -40.45
C TYR A 915 -37.39 -18.34 -39.57
N PRO A 916 -37.61 -18.05 -38.28
CA PRO A 916 -36.70 -17.17 -37.56
C PRO A 916 -35.50 -17.89 -36.92
N TYR A 917 -35.14 -19.12 -37.30
CA TYR A 917 -34.05 -19.88 -36.65
C TYR A 917 -33.10 -20.58 -37.63
N PHE A 918 -31.84 -20.74 -37.21
CA PHE A 918 -30.78 -21.53 -37.86
C PHE A 918 -30.10 -22.44 -36.85
N GLY A 919 -29.45 -23.54 -37.29
CA GLY A 919 -28.87 -24.48 -36.32
C GLY A 919 -27.86 -25.49 -36.86
N TRP A 920 -27.07 -26.02 -35.93
CA TRP A 920 -25.98 -26.97 -36.14
C TRP A 920 -26.32 -28.30 -35.46
N ALA A 921 -26.22 -29.40 -36.21
CA ALA A 921 -26.45 -30.74 -35.68
C ALA A 921 -25.14 -31.46 -35.42
N ALA A 922 -24.31 -31.74 -36.43
CA ALA A 922 -23.11 -32.54 -36.24
C ALA A 922 -21.95 -32.02 -37.09
N ILE A 923 -20.73 -32.33 -36.69
CA ILE A 923 -19.50 -32.16 -37.47
C ILE A 923 -18.87 -33.55 -37.63
N GLN A 924 -18.30 -33.82 -38.79
CA GLN A 924 -17.62 -35.07 -39.09
C GLN A 924 -16.26 -34.75 -39.70
N LEU A 925 -15.20 -35.37 -39.17
CA LEU A 925 -13.87 -35.33 -39.73
C LEU A 925 -13.57 -36.69 -40.36
N ASP A 926 -13.33 -36.71 -41.67
CA ASP A 926 -12.93 -37.90 -42.41
C ASP A 926 -11.45 -37.79 -42.77
N CYS A 927 -10.63 -38.66 -42.17
CA CYS A 927 -9.21 -38.71 -42.49
C CYS A 927 -8.95 -38.91 -44.00
N VAL A 928 -7.93 -38.21 -44.52
CA VAL A 928 -7.39 -38.40 -45.86
C VAL A 928 -6.11 -39.27 -45.80
N PRO A 929 -6.11 -40.53 -46.28
CA PRO A 929 -4.93 -41.39 -46.18
C PRO A 929 -3.76 -40.88 -47.03
N GLU A 930 -2.58 -40.79 -46.43
CA GLU A 930 -1.32 -40.43 -47.10
C GLU A 930 -0.40 -41.65 -47.27
N THR A 931 0.61 -41.54 -48.15
CA THR A 931 1.61 -42.59 -48.36
C THR A 931 2.85 -42.30 -47.53
N TRP A 932 3.22 -43.24 -46.66
CA TRP A 932 4.35 -43.15 -45.74
C TRP A 932 5.47 -44.10 -46.18
N TYR A 933 6.72 -43.69 -45.98
CA TYR A 933 7.95 -44.38 -46.39
C TYR A 933 8.74 -44.81 -45.16
N ARG A 934 9.21 -46.06 -45.11
CA ARG A 934 9.95 -46.57 -43.95
C ARG A 934 11.26 -45.81 -43.80
N ASP A 935 11.53 -45.30 -42.60
CA ASP A 935 12.75 -44.55 -42.24
C ASP A 935 13.42 -45.28 -41.07
N VAL A 936 14.59 -45.88 -41.33
CA VAL A 936 15.26 -46.78 -40.39
C VAL A 936 16.29 -46.06 -39.52
N ASP A 937 16.96 -45.05 -40.05
CA ASP A 937 17.99 -44.31 -39.35
C ASP A 937 17.50 -42.98 -38.74
N HIS A 938 16.23 -42.65 -39.00
CA HIS A 938 15.45 -41.55 -38.43
C HIS A 938 15.94 -40.16 -38.86
N ASP A 939 16.37 -40.01 -40.12
CA ASP A 939 16.81 -38.72 -40.66
C ASP A 939 15.69 -37.87 -41.29
N GLY A 940 14.48 -38.44 -41.41
CA GLY A 940 13.31 -37.77 -41.98
C GLY A 940 13.04 -38.11 -43.45
N TYR A 941 13.89 -38.88 -44.12
CA TYR A 941 13.69 -39.38 -45.48
C TYR A 941 13.59 -40.91 -45.48
N GLY A 942 12.46 -41.42 -45.98
CA GLY A 942 12.22 -42.86 -46.01
C GLY A 942 12.61 -43.51 -47.33
N ASN A 943 12.80 -44.83 -47.27
CA ASN A 943 13.05 -45.66 -48.42
C ASN A 943 11.85 -45.70 -49.37
N SER A 944 12.04 -45.17 -50.58
CA SER A 944 11.01 -45.10 -51.62
C SER A 944 10.42 -46.46 -52.05
N ALA A 945 11.10 -47.58 -51.75
CA ALA A 945 10.64 -48.92 -52.11
C ALA A 945 9.78 -49.60 -51.02
N LEU A 946 9.68 -49.04 -49.81
CA LEU A 946 8.96 -49.64 -48.68
C LEU A 946 7.91 -48.66 -48.13
N THR A 947 6.66 -48.80 -48.60
CA THR A 947 5.58 -47.86 -48.30
C THR A 947 4.38 -48.49 -47.58
N GLN A 948 3.61 -47.64 -46.89
CA GLN A 948 2.31 -47.95 -46.29
C GLN A 948 1.34 -46.78 -46.49
N GLN A 949 0.02 -47.04 -46.58
CA GLN A 949 -1.00 -45.97 -46.61
C GLN A 949 -1.76 -45.92 -45.28
N GLU A 950 -1.72 -44.78 -44.60
CA GLU A 950 -2.41 -44.54 -43.32
C GLU A 950 -2.69 -43.05 -43.14
N CYS A 951 -3.59 -42.72 -42.21
CA CYS A 951 -4.00 -41.34 -41.86
C CYS A 951 -2.89 -40.46 -41.28
N GLY A 952 -1.96 -41.07 -40.57
CA GLY A 952 -0.80 -40.43 -40.00
C GLY A 952 0.36 -41.41 -39.92
N ALA A 953 1.55 -40.90 -39.63
CA ALA A 953 2.79 -41.64 -39.71
C ALA A 953 2.75 -42.97 -38.93
N PRO A 954 2.84 -44.12 -39.62
CA PRO A 954 3.14 -45.38 -38.94
C PRO A 954 4.49 -45.28 -38.21
N VAL A 955 4.62 -45.95 -37.07
CA VAL A 955 5.88 -45.96 -36.32
C VAL A 955 7.02 -46.50 -37.20
N GLY A 956 8.08 -45.71 -37.35
CA GLY A 956 9.24 -46.01 -38.21
C GLY A 956 9.03 -45.67 -39.69
N TYR A 957 8.08 -44.78 -40.00
CA TYR A 957 7.81 -44.28 -41.35
C TYR A 957 7.66 -42.75 -41.34
N VAL A 958 8.03 -42.10 -42.45
CA VAL A 958 7.97 -40.65 -42.69
C VAL A 958 7.29 -40.33 -44.02
N ALA A 959 6.75 -39.12 -44.16
CA ALA A 959 5.98 -38.72 -45.34
C ALA A 959 6.85 -38.56 -46.60
N GLN A 960 8.15 -38.29 -46.41
CA GLN A 960 9.05 -37.94 -47.50
C GLN A 960 9.88 -39.15 -47.90
N GLY A 961 9.68 -39.66 -49.12
CA GLY A 961 10.51 -40.73 -49.67
C GLY A 961 11.74 -40.19 -50.41
N GLY A 962 12.72 -41.04 -50.68
CA GLY A 962 13.81 -40.75 -51.63
C GLY A 962 15.21 -41.07 -51.13
N ASP A 963 15.31 -41.62 -49.92
CA ASP A 963 16.58 -42.00 -49.34
C ASP A 963 17.24 -43.15 -50.14
N CYS A 964 18.49 -42.90 -50.55
CA CYS A 964 19.31 -43.85 -51.29
C CYS A 964 20.14 -44.78 -50.39
N ASP A 965 20.33 -44.46 -49.10
CA ASP A 965 20.92 -45.31 -48.08
C ASP A 965 20.24 -45.11 -46.71
N ASP A 966 19.04 -45.70 -46.59
CA ASP A 966 18.13 -45.82 -45.42
C ASP A 966 18.75 -46.59 -44.23
N SER A 967 20.02 -46.36 -43.97
CA SER A 967 20.79 -46.84 -42.84
C SER A 967 21.89 -45.87 -42.40
N ASN A 968 22.06 -44.76 -43.11
CA ASN A 968 23.01 -43.71 -42.84
C ASN A 968 22.35 -42.31 -42.88
N PRO A 969 22.13 -41.67 -41.72
CA PRO A 969 21.36 -40.42 -41.61
C PRO A 969 22.06 -39.17 -42.17
N ALA A 970 23.22 -39.35 -42.83
CA ALA A 970 23.96 -38.30 -43.52
C ALA A 970 23.82 -38.38 -45.05
N VAL A 971 23.10 -39.37 -45.56
CA VAL A 971 22.95 -39.63 -47.00
C VAL A 971 21.46 -39.70 -47.33
N HIS A 972 20.92 -38.57 -47.76
CA HIS A 972 19.50 -38.46 -48.09
C HIS A 972 19.28 -37.26 -49.03
N PRO A 973 18.15 -37.21 -49.77
CA PRO A 973 17.81 -36.06 -50.59
C PRO A 973 17.87 -34.75 -49.80
N GLY A 974 18.74 -33.83 -50.21
CA GLY A 974 18.92 -32.53 -49.56
C GLY A 974 20.05 -32.46 -48.53
N ALA A 975 20.77 -33.56 -48.26
CA ALA A 975 22.06 -33.49 -47.59
C ALA A 975 23.08 -32.68 -48.45
N SER A 976 24.21 -32.27 -47.88
CA SER A 976 25.09 -31.27 -48.49
C SER A 976 26.40 -31.85 -49.03
N ASP A 977 26.58 -31.77 -50.35
CA ASP A 977 27.86 -32.03 -51.04
C ASP A 977 28.78 -30.80 -51.10
N ALA A 978 28.64 -29.88 -50.15
CA ALA A 978 29.49 -28.68 -50.09
C ALA A 978 30.92 -29.00 -49.63
N ASN A 979 31.13 -30.18 -49.06
CA ASN A 979 32.43 -30.65 -48.64
C ASN A 979 33.05 -31.47 -49.79
N CYS A 980 34.36 -31.39 -50.00
CA CYS A 980 35.05 -32.02 -51.13
C CYS A 980 35.59 -33.39 -50.68
N ASN A 981 34.73 -34.39 -50.43
CA ASN A 981 35.09 -35.69 -49.83
C ASN A 981 34.89 -36.92 -50.74
N GLY A 982 34.15 -36.79 -51.84
CA GLY A 982 33.89 -37.82 -52.83
C GLY A 982 32.69 -38.75 -52.55
N ILE A 983 31.81 -38.41 -51.62
CA ILE A 983 30.52 -39.07 -51.37
C ILE A 983 29.42 -38.25 -52.07
N ASP A 984 28.29 -38.90 -52.37
CA ASP A 984 27.07 -38.27 -52.91
C ASP A 984 26.04 -38.29 -51.78
N GLU A 985 26.14 -37.32 -50.89
CA GLU A 985 25.32 -37.23 -49.69
C GLU A 985 23.87 -36.89 -50.07
N ASN A 986 23.66 -36.08 -51.11
CA ASN A 986 22.33 -35.60 -51.49
C ASN A 986 21.53 -36.56 -52.39
N CYS A 987 22.08 -37.74 -52.69
CA CYS A 987 21.50 -38.76 -53.56
C CYS A 987 21.18 -38.28 -55.00
N SER A 988 21.90 -37.28 -55.52
CA SER A 988 21.68 -36.73 -56.86
C SER A 988 22.25 -37.58 -57.99
N GLY A 989 23.17 -38.49 -57.67
CA GLY A 989 23.93 -39.33 -58.59
C GLY A 989 25.31 -38.79 -58.95
N THR A 990 25.75 -37.69 -58.35
CA THR A 990 27.11 -37.11 -58.48
C THR A 990 27.67 -36.79 -57.10
N ALA A 991 29.00 -36.85 -56.95
CA ALA A 991 29.67 -36.53 -55.70
C ALA A 991 30.34 -35.14 -55.78
N ASP A 992 30.31 -34.39 -54.68
CA ASP A 992 30.94 -33.05 -54.48
C ASP A 992 30.49 -31.94 -55.45
N GLU A 993 29.38 -32.08 -56.20
CA GLU A 993 28.92 -31.06 -57.16
C GLU A 993 28.40 -29.79 -56.48
N GLY A 994 28.15 -29.87 -55.17
CA GLY A 994 27.83 -28.74 -54.30
C GLY A 994 29.04 -27.90 -53.89
N PHE A 995 30.27 -28.30 -54.21
CA PHE A 995 31.46 -27.54 -53.82
C PHE A 995 31.56 -26.20 -54.57
N VAL A 996 31.50 -25.08 -53.83
CA VAL A 996 31.54 -23.73 -54.39
C VAL A 996 32.93 -23.10 -54.22
N PRO A 997 33.62 -22.74 -55.32
CA PRO A 997 34.84 -21.92 -55.28
C PRO A 997 34.65 -20.63 -54.49
N VAL A 998 35.41 -20.42 -53.42
CA VAL A 998 35.27 -19.22 -52.58
C VAL A 998 36.30 -18.18 -52.98
N ALA A 999 35.86 -16.93 -53.19
CA ALA A 999 36.77 -15.82 -53.44
C ALA A 999 37.58 -15.49 -52.19
N THR A 1000 38.90 -15.46 -52.31
CA THR A 1000 39.81 -15.15 -51.23
C THR A 1000 40.31 -13.72 -51.38
N SER A 1001 40.58 -13.04 -50.28
CA SER A 1001 41.10 -11.67 -50.31
C SER A 1001 42.23 -11.52 -49.32
N CYS A 1002 43.15 -10.62 -49.62
CA CYS A 1002 44.41 -10.53 -48.90
C CYS A 1002 44.97 -9.10 -48.98
N GLY A 1003 45.40 -8.57 -47.82
CA GLY A 1003 45.72 -7.16 -47.61
C GLY A 1003 44.52 -6.39 -47.08
N ALA A 1004 44.75 -5.40 -46.22
CA ALA A 1004 43.70 -4.65 -45.52
C ALA A 1004 43.72 -3.16 -45.88
N GLY A 1005 42.58 -2.50 -45.72
CA GLY A 1005 42.37 -1.09 -46.08
C GLY A 1005 42.62 -0.81 -47.57
N SER A 1006 43.19 0.36 -47.88
CA SER A 1006 43.54 0.77 -49.26
C SER A 1006 44.54 -0.17 -49.97
N CYS A 1007 45.06 -1.20 -49.28
CA CYS A 1007 46.04 -2.16 -49.79
C CYS A 1007 45.49 -3.57 -50.08
N ALA A 1008 44.18 -3.80 -50.05
CA ALA A 1008 43.55 -5.10 -50.33
C ALA A 1008 43.69 -5.59 -51.80
N ARG A 1009 43.77 -6.91 -52.00
CA ARG A 1009 43.77 -7.68 -53.28
C ARG A 1009 42.90 -8.95 -53.15
N THR A 1010 42.56 -9.61 -54.25
CA THR A 1010 41.63 -10.78 -54.28
C THR A 1010 42.11 -11.94 -55.18
N GLY A 1011 41.78 -13.20 -54.82
CA GLY A 1011 41.97 -14.50 -55.47
C GLY A 1011 40.75 -15.44 -55.30
N MET A 1012 40.86 -16.76 -55.55
CA MET A 1012 39.79 -17.77 -55.33
C MET A 1012 40.30 -19.20 -55.01
N THR A 1013 39.46 -20.02 -54.35
CA THR A 1013 39.67 -21.46 -54.09
C THR A 1013 39.06 -22.41 -55.15
N SER A 1014 39.47 -23.67 -55.23
CA SER A 1014 38.85 -24.72 -56.08
C SER A 1014 39.02 -26.17 -55.56
N CYS A 1015 38.04 -27.06 -55.80
CA CYS A 1015 38.05 -28.50 -55.46
C CYS A 1015 38.38 -29.35 -56.69
N VAL A 1016 39.40 -30.21 -56.58
CA VAL A 1016 39.81 -31.12 -57.66
C VAL A 1016 40.09 -32.51 -57.08
N GLY A 1017 39.15 -33.44 -57.26
CA GLY A 1017 39.30 -34.84 -56.86
C GLY A 1017 39.33 -35.10 -55.35
N GLY A 1018 38.50 -34.38 -54.59
CA GLY A 1018 38.40 -34.52 -53.12
C GLY A 1018 39.41 -33.69 -52.31
N VAL A 1019 40.04 -32.66 -52.91
CA VAL A 1019 41.00 -31.74 -52.22
C VAL A 1019 40.90 -30.29 -52.73
N GLU A 1020 41.00 -29.29 -51.82
CA GLU A 1020 40.85 -27.83 -52.09
C GLU A 1020 42.20 -27.03 -52.27
N HIS A 1021 42.22 -25.94 -53.08
CA HIS A 1021 43.40 -25.08 -53.41
C HIS A 1021 43.11 -23.55 -53.57
N ASP A 1022 44.01 -22.59 -53.17
CA ASP A 1022 43.83 -21.08 -53.17
C ASP A 1022 44.94 -20.20 -53.85
N SER A 1023 44.67 -18.92 -54.24
CA SER A 1023 45.46 -18.07 -55.16
C SER A 1023 45.80 -16.55 -54.84
N CYS A 1024 45.60 -15.94 -53.65
CA CYS A 1024 45.73 -14.45 -53.39
C CYS A 1024 47.09 -13.89 -52.80
N VAL A 1025 47.54 -12.62 -53.11
CA VAL A 1025 48.69 -11.86 -52.43
C VAL A 1025 48.50 -10.29 -52.15
N PRO A 1026 48.84 -9.68 -50.94
CA PRO A 1026 48.60 -8.25 -50.47
C PRO A 1026 49.52 -7.02 -50.88
N GLY A 1027 49.12 -5.74 -50.60
CA GLY A 1027 49.88 -4.45 -50.78
C GLY A 1027 50.36 -3.66 -49.49
N ILE A 1028 51.11 -2.52 -49.58
CA ILE A 1028 51.95 -1.93 -48.46
C ILE A 1028 51.58 -0.48 -47.97
N PRO A 1029 51.59 -0.13 -46.64
CA PRO A 1029 51.10 1.16 -46.06
C PRO A 1029 52.13 2.11 -45.33
N SER A 1030 51.74 3.37 -44.99
CA SER A 1030 52.47 4.34 -44.11
C SER A 1030 51.59 5.46 -43.45
N GLY A 1031 51.40 5.47 -42.11
CA GLY A 1031 50.62 6.47 -41.33
C GLY A 1031 50.66 6.29 -39.79
N SER A 1032 50.03 7.18 -38.98
CA SER A 1032 49.94 7.16 -37.50
C SER A 1032 48.71 6.37 -36.99
N ASP A 1033 48.80 5.76 -35.81
CA ASP A 1033 47.80 4.85 -35.16
C ASP A 1033 47.52 5.36 -33.73
N THR A 1034 46.30 5.83 -33.45
CA THR A 1034 45.91 6.59 -32.25
C THR A 1034 45.46 5.70 -31.09
N ASP A 1035 44.79 4.57 -31.35
CA ASP A 1035 44.33 3.65 -30.29
C ASP A 1035 45.20 2.40 -30.12
N GLY A 1036 46.24 2.26 -30.96
CA GLY A 1036 47.33 1.32 -30.81
C GLY A 1036 46.97 -0.10 -31.25
N ASP A 1037 45.94 -0.26 -32.06
CA ASP A 1037 45.41 -1.55 -32.49
C ASP A 1037 46.18 -2.17 -33.67
N GLY A 1038 47.13 -1.43 -34.23
CA GLY A 1038 48.02 -1.85 -35.32
C GLY A 1038 47.53 -1.48 -36.71
N ILE A 1039 46.38 -0.82 -36.84
CA ILE A 1039 45.86 -0.22 -38.07
C ILE A 1039 46.10 1.29 -38.01
N ASP A 1040 46.62 1.89 -39.10
CA ASP A 1040 46.80 3.35 -39.11
C ASP A 1040 45.45 4.07 -39.18
N ASP A 1041 45.33 5.24 -38.54
CA ASP A 1041 44.10 6.03 -38.40
C ASP A 1041 43.43 6.35 -39.76
N GLY A 1042 44.22 6.39 -40.84
CA GLY A 1042 43.71 6.62 -42.21
C GLY A 1042 43.05 5.39 -42.83
N CYS A 1043 43.27 4.22 -42.23
CA CYS A 1043 42.74 2.92 -42.61
C CYS A 1043 41.84 2.30 -41.52
N ASP A 1044 41.52 3.06 -40.45
CA ASP A 1044 40.79 2.62 -39.25
C ASP A 1044 39.33 3.18 -39.18
N ASN A 1045 38.35 2.33 -38.86
CA ASN A 1045 36.91 2.62 -38.74
C ASN A 1045 36.39 2.73 -37.30
N CYS A 1046 37.22 2.56 -36.27
CA CYS A 1046 37.00 3.11 -34.92
C CYS A 1046 38.29 3.76 -34.40
N PRO A 1047 38.69 4.95 -34.89
CA PRO A 1047 40.04 5.55 -34.70
C PRO A 1047 40.48 5.89 -33.26
N THR A 1048 39.67 5.55 -32.26
CA THR A 1048 39.91 5.82 -30.83
C THR A 1048 39.53 4.62 -29.94
N VAL A 1049 39.03 3.53 -30.52
CA VAL A 1049 38.55 2.33 -29.83
C VAL A 1049 39.12 1.12 -30.55
N SER A 1050 40.22 0.59 -30.01
CA SER A 1050 40.99 -0.51 -30.59
C SER A 1050 40.11 -1.63 -31.12
N ASN A 1051 40.08 -1.80 -32.44
CA ASN A 1051 39.34 -2.83 -33.13
C ASN A 1051 40.14 -3.36 -34.34
N PRO A 1052 41.22 -4.15 -34.11
CA PRO A 1052 42.17 -4.54 -35.16
C PRO A 1052 41.54 -5.28 -36.36
N SER A 1053 40.34 -5.85 -36.19
CA SER A 1053 39.57 -6.56 -37.22
C SER A 1053 38.70 -5.65 -38.10
N GLN A 1054 38.51 -4.40 -37.71
CA GLN A 1054 37.82 -3.36 -38.49
C GLN A 1054 36.38 -3.75 -38.87
N GLN A 1055 35.70 -4.52 -38.02
CA GLN A 1055 34.38 -5.07 -38.33
C GLN A 1055 33.29 -3.98 -38.29
N ASP A 1056 32.56 -3.84 -39.40
CA ASP A 1056 31.40 -2.94 -39.54
C ASP A 1056 30.28 -3.70 -40.26
N SER A 1057 29.41 -4.33 -39.47
CA SER A 1057 28.41 -5.27 -39.97
C SER A 1057 27.28 -4.60 -40.76
N VAL A 1058 27.12 -3.28 -40.66
CA VAL A 1058 26.09 -2.53 -41.41
C VAL A 1058 26.68 -1.58 -42.46
N GLY A 1059 28.01 -1.51 -42.57
CA GLY A 1059 28.74 -0.86 -43.66
C GLY A 1059 28.59 0.66 -43.72
N ASN A 1060 28.37 1.32 -42.58
CA ASN A 1060 28.17 2.77 -42.53
C ASN A 1060 29.45 3.57 -42.22
N GLY A 1061 30.59 2.89 -42.06
CA GLY A 1061 31.90 3.49 -41.82
C GLY A 1061 32.21 3.76 -40.34
N VAL A 1062 31.37 3.31 -39.40
CA VAL A 1062 31.64 3.31 -37.96
C VAL A 1062 31.64 1.86 -37.47
N GLY A 1063 32.77 1.38 -36.96
CA GLY A 1063 32.92 -0.01 -36.53
C GLY A 1063 31.96 -0.40 -35.40
N ASP A 1064 31.60 -1.68 -35.37
CA ASP A 1064 30.63 -2.20 -34.39
C ASP A 1064 31.12 -2.03 -32.94
N ALA A 1065 32.44 -2.01 -32.74
CA ALA A 1065 33.09 -1.84 -31.44
C ALA A 1065 32.79 -0.48 -30.76
N CYS A 1066 32.48 0.57 -31.53
CA CYS A 1066 32.27 1.91 -31.00
C CYS A 1066 30.81 2.42 -31.08
N ARG A 1067 29.83 1.56 -31.40
CA ARG A 1067 28.45 1.95 -31.74
C ARG A 1067 27.47 2.18 -30.58
N CYS A 1068 27.55 1.45 -29.46
CA CYS A 1068 26.57 1.53 -28.34
C CYS A 1068 26.93 2.51 -27.21
N LEU A 1069 27.98 3.32 -27.37
CA LEU A 1069 28.52 4.17 -26.30
C LEU A 1069 27.60 5.36 -25.91
N THR A 1070 26.41 5.53 -26.50
CA THR A 1070 25.50 6.68 -26.28
C THR A 1070 23.99 6.37 -26.16
N VAL A 1071 23.55 5.11 -26.01
CA VAL A 1071 22.11 4.72 -25.96
C VAL A 1071 21.69 4.22 -24.57
N THR A 1072 20.52 4.63 -24.05
CA THR A 1072 19.96 4.21 -22.73
C THR A 1072 18.50 3.76 -22.85
N CYS A 1073 18.15 2.58 -22.34
CA CYS A 1073 16.80 2.00 -22.35
C CYS A 1073 16.27 1.89 -20.89
N THR A 1074 14.97 2.11 -20.63
CA THR A 1074 14.37 2.16 -19.27
C THR A 1074 13.26 1.13 -19.06
N ALA A 1075 12.98 0.76 -17.80
CA ALA A 1075 11.98 -0.23 -17.41
C ALA A 1075 10.59 0.39 -17.14
N PRO A 1076 9.47 -0.33 -17.41
CA PRO A 1076 8.11 0.16 -17.18
C PRO A 1076 7.59 0.07 -15.73
N ASP A 1077 7.99 -0.93 -14.94
CA ASP A 1077 7.66 -1.06 -13.50
C ASP A 1077 8.72 -1.91 -12.77
N THR A 1078 8.52 -2.20 -11.48
CA THR A 1078 9.46 -2.95 -10.63
C THR A 1078 9.55 -4.45 -10.95
N CYS A 1079 8.56 -5.02 -11.63
CA CYS A 1079 8.57 -6.40 -12.12
C CYS A 1079 9.02 -6.50 -13.58
N HIS A 1080 9.64 -5.45 -14.13
CA HIS A 1080 10.26 -5.45 -15.46
C HIS A 1080 11.66 -4.83 -15.42
N LEU A 1081 12.58 -5.32 -16.25
CA LEU A 1081 13.95 -4.81 -16.36
C LEU A 1081 14.12 -3.86 -17.55
N PRO A 1082 15.09 -2.92 -17.49
CA PRO A 1082 15.42 -2.07 -18.65
C PRO A 1082 15.96 -2.90 -19.81
N GLY A 1083 15.54 -2.61 -21.04
CA GLY A 1083 16.06 -3.31 -22.22
C GLY A 1083 17.56 -3.08 -22.47
N THR A 1084 18.19 -3.93 -23.27
CA THR A 1084 19.60 -3.80 -23.69
C THR A 1084 19.70 -3.29 -25.13
N CYS A 1085 20.69 -2.43 -25.41
CA CYS A 1085 20.95 -1.93 -26.77
C CYS A 1085 21.79 -2.94 -27.56
N GLU A 1086 21.30 -3.36 -28.72
CA GLU A 1086 21.95 -4.36 -29.58
C GLU A 1086 23.13 -3.75 -30.39
N PRO A 1087 24.38 -4.22 -30.23
CA PRO A 1087 25.58 -3.61 -30.84
C PRO A 1087 25.58 -3.56 -32.37
N THR A 1088 24.93 -4.52 -33.02
CA THR A 1088 24.87 -4.57 -34.48
C THR A 1088 23.84 -3.59 -35.07
N THR A 1089 22.72 -3.35 -34.37
CA THR A 1089 21.56 -2.60 -34.92
C THR A 1089 21.25 -1.28 -34.22
N GLY A 1090 21.68 -1.08 -32.97
CA GLY A 1090 21.43 0.13 -32.17
C GLY A 1090 20.03 0.26 -31.56
N LEU A 1091 19.21 -0.81 -31.56
CA LEU A 1091 17.85 -0.81 -31.02
C LEU A 1091 17.77 -1.42 -29.60
N CYS A 1092 16.83 -0.93 -28.78
CA CYS A 1092 16.52 -1.50 -27.46
C CYS A 1092 15.68 -2.77 -27.60
N SER A 1093 16.02 -3.81 -26.85
CA SER A 1093 15.18 -5.01 -26.72
C SER A 1093 13.86 -4.73 -25.99
N THR A 1094 12.85 -5.60 -26.20
CA THR A 1094 11.61 -5.60 -25.40
C THR A 1094 11.94 -5.80 -23.91
N PRO A 1095 11.32 -5.06 -22.97
CA PRO A 1095 11.58 -5.21 -21.53
C PRO A 1095 11.29 -6.64 -21.09
N THR A 1096 12.28 -7.29 -20.48
CA THR A 1096 12.13 -8.63 -19.92
C THR A 1096 11.53 -8.54 -18.52
N LEU A 1097 10.77 -9.55 -18.12
CA LEU A 1097 10.24 -9.66 -16.75
C LEU A 1097 11.41 -9.65 -15.76
N ALA A 1098 11.25 -8.93 -14.65
CA ALA A 1098 12.14 -9.09 -13.52
C ALA A 1098 12.00 -10.55 -13.02
N PRO A 1099 13.09 -11.14 -12.52
CA PRO A 1099 13.07 -12.51 -12.01
C PRO A 1099 11.93 -12.71 -11.02
N ASP A 1100 11.32 -13.89 -11.07
CA ASP A 1100 10.44 -14.31 -9.98
C ASP A 1100 11.22 -14.20 -8.67
N ASP A 1101 10.56 -13.80 -7.60
CA ASP A 1101 11.18 -13.46 -6.31
C ASP A 1101 11.87 -12.07 -6.22
N THR A 1102 11.78 -11.25 -7.28
CA THR A 1102 12.14 -9.82 -7.19
C THR A 1102 11.19 -9.12 -6.21
N ALA A 1103 11.76 -8.42 -5.22
CA ALA A 1103 10.98 -7.68 -4.25
C ALA A 1103 10.10 -6.64 -4.95
N CYS A 1104 8.82 -6.74 -4.72
CA CYS A 1104 7.82 -5.79 -5.17
C CYS A 1104 6.86 -5.55 -4.00
N ASN A 1105 5.81 -4.79 -4.22
CA ASN A 1105 4.77 -4.62 -3.21
C ASN A 1105 3.42 -4.80 -3.89
N ASP A 1106 2.62 -5.75 -3.42
CA ASP A 1106 1.31 -6.06 -4.00
C ASP A 1106 0.17 -5.28 -3.31
N GLY A 1107 0.51 -4.50 -2.28
CA GLY A 1107 -0.41 -3.69 -1.49
C GLY A 1107 -1.12 -4.44 -0.36
N ASN A 1108 -0.80 -5.71 -0.11
CA ASN A 1108 -1.42 -6.52 0.93
C ASN A 1108 -0.57 -6.58 2.21
N ALA A 1109 -1.00 -5.88 3.27
CA ALA A 1109 -0.30 -5.86 4.55
C ALA A 1109 -0.38 -7.18 5.35
N CYS A 1110 -1.18 -8.16 4.92
CA CYS A 1110 -1.19 -9.49 5.51
C CYS A 1110 -0.15 -10.43 4.89
N THR A 1111 0.55 -10.02 3.84
CA THR A 1111 1.71 -10.71 3.31
C THR A 1111 2.95 -9.98 3.78
N GLN A 1112 3.88 -10.73 4.37
CA GLN A 1112 5.08 -10.15 4.99
C GLN A 1112 6.22 -9.99 3.99
N THR A 1113 6.06 -10.52 2.78
CA THR A 1113 7.06 -10.52 1.71
C THR A 1113 6.35 -10.66 0.37
N ASP A 1114 6.40 -9.62 -0.47
CA ASP A 1114 5.82 -9.69 -1.81
C ASP A 1114 6.92 -9.82 -2.86
N THR A 1115 6.67 -10.72 -3.80
CA THR A 1115 7.62 -11.04 -4.84
C THR A 1115 6.98 -11.10 -6.20
N CYS A 1116 7.71 -10.65 -7.22
CA CYS A 1116 7.26 -10.82 -8.60
C CYS A 1116 7.12 -12.32 -8.87
N GLN A 1117 6.03 -12.73 -9.48
CA GLN A 1117 5.81 -14.06 -10.04
C GLN A 1117 5.20 -13.88 -11.42
N THR A 1118 5.89 -14.35 -12.46
CA THR A 1118 5.50 -14.21 -13.86
C THR A 1118 5.20 -12.77 -14.29
N GLY A 1119 5.91 -11.79 -13.73
CA GLY A 1119 5.74 -10.37 -14.05
C GLY A 1119 4.68 -9.62 -13.24
N VAL A 1120 4.04 -10.28 -12.27
CA VAL A 1120 3.02 -9.69 -11.38
C VAL A 1120 3.51 -9.78 -9.94
N CYS A 1121 3.27 -8.75 -9.13
CA CYS A 1121 3.63 -8.82 -7.72
C CYS A 1121 2.68 -9.72 -6.93
N VAL A 1122 3.20 -10.70 -6.20
CA VAL A 1122 2.44 -11.69 -5.42
C VAL A 1122 2.96 -11.75 -3.99
N GLY A 1123 2.09 -11.51 -3.01
CA GLY A 1123 2.40 -11.61 -1.59
C GLY A 1123 2.53 -13.04 -1.05
N SER A 1124 3.49 -13.24 -0.13
CA SER A 1124 3.78 -14.50 0.56
C SER A 1124 4.02 -14.30 2.07
N ASN A 1125 4.17 -15.40 2.82
CA ASN A 1125 4.37 -15.41 4.29
C ASN A 1125 3.23 -14.72 5.06
N PRO A 1126 2.02 -15.32 5.08
CA PRO A 1126 0.84 -14.69 5.65
C PRO A 1126 0.97 -14.47 7.16
N VAL A 1127 0.52 -13.32 7.65
CA VAL A 1127 0.42 -13.03 9.09
C VAL A 1127 -0.44 -14.09 9.78
N VAL A 1128 0.16 -14.82 10.74
CA VAL A 1128 -0.54 -15.88 11.50
C VAL A 1128 -1.08 -15.31 12.81
N CYS A 1129 -2.41 -15.20 12.89
CA CYS A 1129 -3.09 -14.72 14.08
C CYS A 1129 -3.31 -15.84 15.09
N THR A 1130 -2.81 -15.68 16.32
CA THR A 1130 -3.03 -16.62 17.42
C THR A 1130 -4.08 -16.06 18.38
N ALA A 1131 -4.76 -16.95 19.12
CA ALA A 1131 -5.75 -16.54 20.10
C ALA A 1131 -5.12 -15.68 21.21
N LEU A 1132 -5.70 -14.50 21.47
CA LEU A 1132 -5.20 -13.52 22.45
C LEU A 1132 -5.06 -14.12 23.85
N ASP A 1133 -6.06 -14.88 24.29
CA ASP A 1133 -6.09 -15.54 25.59
C ASP A 1133 -7.05 -16.75 25.57
N GLN A 1134 -7.35 -17.31 26.74
CA GLN A 1134 -8.23 -18.48 26.86
C GLN A 1134 -9.69 -18.21 26.41
N CYS A 1135 -10.11 -16.94 26.37
CA CYS A 1135 -11.45 -16.48 26.03
C CYS A 1135 -11.57 -15.84 24.64
N HIS A 1136 -10.53 -15.93 23.83
CA HIS A 1136 -10.55 -15.52 22.42
C HIS A 1136 -10.17 -16.70 21.50
N GLU A 1137 -10.63 -16.68 20.26
CA GLU A 1137 -10.20 -17.60 19.20
C GLU A 1137 -9.06 -16.99 18.37
N ALA A 1138 -8.41 -17.81 17.55
CA ALA A 1138 -7.41 -17.33 16.61
C ALA A 1138 -8.07 -16.40 15.58
N GLY A 1139 -7.47 -15.21 15.39
CA GLY A 1139 -7.97 -14.18 14.49
C GLY A 1139 -7.81 -14.47 13.00
N VAL A 1140 -8.33 -13.54 12.21
CA VAL A 1140 -8.01 -13.35 10.78
C VAL A 1140 -7.27 -12.02 10.62
N CYS A 1141 -6.23 -12.01 9.78
CA CYS A 1141 -5.47 -10.80 9.46
C CYS A 1141 -6.22 -9.92 8.46
N ASP A 1142 -6.22 -8.62 8.70
CA ASP A 1142 -6.77 -7.59 7.80
C ASP A 1142 -5.76 -7.17 6.72
N THR A 1143 -6.08 -7.39 5.45
CA THR A 1143 -5.15 -7.25 4.30
C THR A 1143 -4.71 -5.81 4.03
N GLY A 1144 -5.34 -4.80 4.65
CA GLY A 1144 -4.93 -3.40 4.53
C GLY A 1144 -4.02 -2.93 5.67
N THR A 1145 -4.12 -3.55 6.84
CA THR A 1145 -3.43 -3.09 8.07
C THR A 1145 -2.43 -4.09 8.64
N GLY A 1146 -2.48 -5.35 8.21
CA GLY A 1146 -1.67 -6.44 8.79
C GLY A 1146 -2.08 -6.82 10.21
N THR A 1147 -3.19 -6.27 10.72
CA THR A 1147 -3.62 -6.46 12.11
C THR A 1147 -4.50 -7.70 12.25
N CYS A 1148 -4.28 -8.44 13.34
CA CYS A 1148 -5.08 -9.62 13.68
C CYS A 1148 -6.34 -9.23 14.45
N SER A 1149 -7.49 -9.71 14.00
CA SER A 1149 -8.72 -9.69 14.80
C SER A 1149 -8.59 -10.61 16.03
N ASN A 1150 -9.32 -10.29 17.11
CA ASN A 1150 -9.36 -11.13 18.32
C ASN A 1150 -10.83 -11.46 18.66
N PRO A 1151 -11.45 -12.40 17.95
CA PRO A 1151 -12.84 -12.78 18.20
C PRO A 1151 -12.97 -13.45 19.58
N ALA A 1152 -13.95 -13.01 20.38
CA ALA A 1152 -14.28 -13.63 21.66
C ALA A 1152 -14.86 -15.03 21.43
N LYS A 1153 -14.43 -16.01 22.25
CA LYS A 1153 -15.08 -17.33 22.33
C LYS A 1153 -16.53 -17.19 22.81
N PRO A 1154 -17.41 -18.15 22.48
CA PRO A 1154 -18.78 -18.16 22.99
C PRO A 1154 -18.81 -18.04 24.51
N ASN A 1155 -19.79 -17.29 25.01
CA ASN A 1155 -20.05 -17.21 26.44
C ASN A 1155 -20.22 -18.62 27.03
N ASP A 1156 -19.77 -18.79 28.27
CA ASP A 1156 -19.73 -20.07 29.01
C ASP A 1156 -18.61 -21.05 28.59
N SER A 1157 -17.72 -20.64 27.68
CA SER A 1157 -16.49 -21.39 27.40
C SER A 1157 -15.60 -21.47 28.64
N ALA A 1158 -15.03 -22.64 28.93
CA ALA A 1158 -14.18 -22.83 30.09
C ALA A 1158 -12.89 -22.00 30.00
N CYS A 1159 -12.55 -21.31 31.07
CA CYS A 1159 -11.30 -20.56 31.21
C CYS A 1159 -10.82 -20.64 32.67
N ASN A 1160 -9.74 -19.94 33.00
CA ASN A 1160 -9.28 -19.77 34.37
C ASN A 1160 -8.86 -18.32 34.58
N ASP A 1161 -9.45 -17.64 35.56
CA ASP A 1161 -9.18 -16.22 35.85
C ASP A 1161 -8.01 -16.02 36.85
N GLY A 1162 -7.39 -17.13 37.28
CA GLY A 1162 -6.29 -17.16 38.24
C GLY A 1162 -6.72 -17.00 39.70
N ASN A 1163 -8.03 -16.88 39.99
CA ASN A 1163 -8.55 -16.68 41.33
C ASN A 1163 -8.92 -18.02 41.98
N ALA A 1164 -8.13 -18.47 42.96
CA ALA A 1164 -8.40 -19.71 43.68
C ALA A 1164 -9.67 -19.67 44.57
N CYS A 1165 -10.31 -18.49 44.71
CA CYS A 1165 -11.56 -18.32 45.44
C CYS A 1165 -12.82 -18.42 44.55
N THR A 1166 -12.68 -18.65 43.26
CA THR A 1166 -13.78 -19.01 42.35
C THR A 1166 -13.64 -20.48 41.97
N GLN A 1167 -14.76 -21.19 41.88
CA GLN A 1167 -14.74 -22.65 41.68
C GLN A 1167 -15.04 -23.05 40.23
N THR A 1168 -15.57 -22.12 39.43
CA THR A 1168 -15.91 -22.33 38.03
C THR A 1168 -15.72 -21.02 37.27
N ASP A 1169 -14.79 -20.99 36.32
CA ASP A 1169 -14.53 -19.79 35.53
C ASP A 1169 -14.96 -20.01 34.08
N THR A 1170 -15.66 -19.01 33.54
CA THR A 1170 -16.24 -19.06 32.21
C THR A 1170 -16.05 -17.74 31.50
N CYS A 1171 -15.81 -17.80 30.19
CA CYS A 1171 -15.72 -16.62 29.35
C CYS A 1171 -17.09 -15.92 29.28
N GLN A 1172 -17.08 -14.61 29.52
CA GLN A 1172 -18.22 -13.73 29.30
C GLN A 1172 -17.72 -12.52 28.54
N THR A 1173 -18.23 -12.32 27.32
CA THR A 1173 -17.86 -11.20 26.44
C THR A 1173 -16.34 -11.03 26.29
N GLY A 1174 -15.62 -12.12 26.06
CA GLY A 1174 -14.16 -12.12 25.85
C GLY A 1174 -13.32 -12.07 27.14
N VAL A 1175 -13.92 -11.96 28.33
CA VAL A 1175 -13.19 -11.92 29.59
C VAL A 1175 -13.45 -13.20 30.38
N CYS A 1176 -12.41 -13.78 30.98
CA CYS A 1176 -12.61 -14.90 31.89
C CYS A 1176 -13.20 -14.41 33.20
N VAL A 1177 -14.40 -14.88 33.55
CA VAL A 1177 -15.12 -14.49 34.76
C VAL A 1177 -15.28 -15.70 35.68
N GLY A 1178 -14.68 -15.62 36.87
CA GLY A 1178 -14.89 -16.59 37.91
C GLY A 1178 -16.26 -16.48 38.58
N SER A 1179 -16.87 -17.64 38.80
CA SER A 1179 -18.18 -17.79 39.44
C SER A 1179 -18.12 -18.85 40.54
N ASN A 1180 -19.22 -19.01 41.29
CA ASN A 1180 -19.32 -19.95 42.42
C ASN A 1180 -18.23 -19.71 43.51
N PRO A 1181 -18.28 -18.57 44.21
CA PRO A 1181 -17.23 -18.17 45.15
C PRO A 1181 -17.12 -19.14 46.34
N VAL A 1182 -15.90 -19.35 46.81
CA VAL A 1182 -15.60 -20.12 48.02
C VAL A 1182 -16.23 -19.42 49.23
N VAL A 1183 -17.15 -20.11 49.92
CA VAL A 1183 -17.85 -19.56 51.09
C VAL A 1183 -17.14 -19.96 52.37
N CYS A 1184 -16.53 -18.99 53.04
CA CYS A 1184 -15.85 -19.17 54.32
C CYS A 1184 -16.84 -19.01 55.48
N THR A 1185 -17.42 -20.10 55.97
CA THR A 1185 -18.34 -20.06 57.13
C THR A 1185 -17.60 -19.85 58.44
N ALA A 1186 -18.19 -19.09 59.37
CA ALA A 1186 -17.69 -18.96 60.74
C ALA A 1186 -17.46 -20.33 61.40
N LEU A 1187 -16.32 -20.48 62.09
CA LEU A 1187 -15.94 -21.75 62.72
C LEU A 1187 -16.88 -22.15 63.87
N ASP A 1188 -17.43 -21.18 64.58
CA ASP A 1188 -18.45 -21.38 65.62
C ASP A 1188 -19.25 -20.09 65.86
N GLN A 1189 -20.09 -20.09 66.91
CA GLN A 1189 -20.98 -18.97 67.28
C GLN A 1189 -20.24 -17.73 67.81
N CYS A 1190 -18.93 -17.82 68.03
CA CYS A 1190 -18.07 -16.76 68.57
C CYS A 1190 -17.10 -16.18 67.54
N HIS A 1191 -17.03 -16.73 66.32
CA HIS A 1191 -16.17 -16.26 65.23
C HIS A 1191 -16.99 -15.64 64.10
N GLU A 1192 -16.40 -14.70 63.37
CA GLU A 1192 -16.98 -14.18 62.13
C GLU A 1192 -16.61 -15.08 60.94
N ALA A 1193 -17.32 -14.90 59.82
CA ALA A 1193 -16.99 -15.55 58.55
C ALA A 1193 -15.61 -15.06 58.07
N GLY A 1194 -14.75 -15.99 57.63
CA GLY A 1194 -13.43 -15.65 57.08
C GLY A 1194 -13.50 -15.02 55.69
N VAL A 1195 -12.38 -14.51 55.21
CA VAL A 1195 -12.21 -14.05 53.83
C VAL A 1195 -11.33 -15.06 53.09
N CYS A 1196 -11.70 -15.42 51.87
CA CYS A 1196 -10.91 -16.33 51.04
C CYS A 1196 -9.70 -15.58 50.43
N ASP A 1197 -8.51 -16.16 50.54
CA ASP A 1197 -7.29 -15.67 49.91
C ASP A 1197 -7.25 -16.04 48.42
N THR A 1198 -7.24 -15.04 47.55
CA THR A 1198 -7.39 -15.22 46.09
C THR A 1198 -6.22 -15.96 45.42
N GLY A 1199 -5.05 -16.05 46.07
CA GLY A 1199 -3.89 -16.77 45.55
C GLY A 1199 -3.83 -18.24 45.96
N THR A 1200 -4.49 -18.62 47.06
CA THR A 1200 -4.40 -19.97 47.65
C THR A 1200 -5.75 -20.68 47.80
N GLY A 1201 -6.87 -19.96 47.74
CA GLY A 1201 -8.22 -20.48 47.96
C GLY A 1201 -8.51 -20.79 49.43
N ILE A 1202 -7.64 -20.37 50.35
CA ILE A 1202 -7.71 -20.70 51.78
C ILE A 1202 -8.49 -19.61 52.52
N CYS A 1203 -9.45 -20.01 53.36
CA CYS A 1203 -10.18 -19.10 54.22
C CYS A 1203 -9.32 -18.63 55.40
N SER A 1204 -9.40 -17.33 55.71
CA SER A 1204 -8.59 -16.68 56.76
C SER A 1204 -8.98 -16.99 58.21
N ASN A 1205 -9.95 -17.89 58.44
CA ASN A 1205 -10.60 -18.06 59.75
C ASN A 1205 -10.12 -19.27 60.55
#